data_AF-A0A6N2MUM5-F1
#
_entry.id   AF-A0A6N2MUM5-F1
#
_cell.length_a   1.000
_cell.length_b   1.000
_cell.length_c   1.000
_cell.angle_alpha   90.00
_cell.angle_beta   90.00
_cell.angle_gamma   90.00
#
_symmetry.space_group_name_H-M   'P 1'
#
loop_
_entity.id
_entity.type
_entity.pdbx_description
1 polymer ?
#
loop_
_entity_poly.entity_id
_entity_poly.type
_entity_poly.pdbx_seq_one_letter_code
_entity_poly.pdbx_strand_id
1 'polypeptide(L)'
;MEILFSSLALVSAVILHLGLFAESISVYQATDTGPVGAGDDNVILNPRFEDGLNNWSGKGCKIELHESMEDGKIFPQSGKFFASATNRTEIWNGIEQDITGRVQRKVAYQVTAVVRIHVDNVTSAGVQITLWLQEPDFREQYIAIANSQVTDKDWVQLQGEFLLNGFPSRLVIYLEGPSPGTDILVNSLVVKRAEKIPASARPISKNATFGGNIIENSYLDDGTTGWFPLGNCALSVGTGSPHVLPPMARDSLGTYESLSGRYIIVTNRSDSWMGPAQMITDKLKLYLTYQVSAWVRIGPGATGPQIVNVALSVDSQWINGGEVELNDDKWHEIGGSFRIEKQPSNVMVYVQGPASGVDLLVSGLQIFPVNRQVRFKYLKKQIDKIRKRDIILKFSRLESSSTVRNSVKVRQIKNSFPLGSCVTRTGMDNEKFVKFLVKSFNWAVFENELKWSWTEPQEGKFNYRDADELLDLCKSYNIEVRGHCIFWEMEYAIQSWVRSLNASGLMTAVQNRLTGLLTRYKGKFRHYDVNNEMLHGSFYPDRLGKDIRANMFKTARELDPYATLFVNDYHIEDGSDIRSTPEKFIQQILDLQKQGAPVGGIGIQGHIDVPVGPIICSALDKLGILGIPIWFTELDVSCPNEFVRADDLEVVLREAFAHPAVEGVILWGFWELYMSRKNAHLVNADGKINAAEWLSHASGYIDELGEFRFRGFHGTYNVEFVSTTEKFNMTFVVDQGKGSREFPLPCIRFMSKKDQCLKISWISLPDDGVKIAIGKNLFMLAPSPGEAQFSPLGSVLKTPLHQT
;
A
#
# COMPACT_ATOMS: atom_id res chain seq x y z
N MET A 1 -6.05 11.76 45.55
CA MET A 1 -4.64 11.41 45.28
C MET A 1 -4.60 9.92 45.00
N GLU A 2 -5.21 9.50 43.88
CA GLU A 2 -5.35 8.08 43.48
C GLU A 2 -5.95 8.01 42.06
N ILE A 3 -5.29 8.63 41.07
CA ILE A 3 -5.53 8.38 39.63
C ILE A 3 -4.19 8.61 38.92
N LEU A 4 -3.28 7.65 39.03
CA LEU A 4 -1.96 7.73 38.39
C LEU A 4 -1.38 6.33 38.15
N PHE A 5 -2.18 5.40 37.63
CA PHE A 5 -1.70 4.12 37.08
C PHE A 5 -2.66 3.62 35.99
N SER A 6 -2.64 4.23 34.80
CA SER A 6 -3.35 3.70 33.63
C SER A 6 -2.67 4.02 32.29
N SER A 7 -1.34 3.97 32.24
CA SER A 7 -0.57 4.29 31.03
C SER A 7 0.46 3.22 30.63
N LEU A 8 0.45 2.04 31.26
CA LEU A 8 1.39 0.94 30.97
C LEU A 8 0.77 -0.25 30.21
N ALA A 9 -0.50 -0.19 29.81
CA ALA A 9 -1.18 -1.26 29.10
C ALA A 9 -1.30 -0.97 27.59
N LEU A 10 -0.18 -0.96 26.86
CA LEU A 10 -0.19 -1.03 25.39
C LEU A 10 1.08 -1.61 24.74
N VAL A 11 1.99 -2.20 25.54
CA VAL A 11 3.25 -2.82 25.04
C VAL A 11 3.33 -4.33 25.37
N SER A 12 2.24 -4.98 25.79
CA SER A 12 2.25 -6.43 26.05
C SER A 12 0.90 -7.07 25.78
N ALA A 13 0.64 -7.43 24.52
CA ALA A 13 -0.47 -8.31 24.14
C ALA A 13 -0.11 -9.22 22.95
N VAL A 14 1.13 -9.74 22.90
CA VAL A 14 1.53 -10.82 21.96
C VAL A 14 2.28 -11.97 22.66
N ILE A 15 2.62 -11.87 23.95
CA ILE A 15 3.26 -12.96 24.70
C ILE A 15 2.30 -13.45 25.77
N LEU A 16 1.40 -14.37 25.40
CA LEU A 16 0.77 -15.40 26.24
C LEU A 16 -0.47 -15.92 25.52
N HIS A 17 -0.32 -17.01 24.76
CA HIS A 17 -1.26 -18.14 24.65
C HIS A 17 -0.94 -18.96 23.40
N LEU A 18 0.10 -19.79 23.47
CA LEU A 18 0.16 -21.13 22.86
C LEU A 18 1.31 -21.86 23.56
N GLY A 19 0.98 -22.57 24.64
CA GLY A 19 1.86 -23.54 25.26
C GLY A 19 1.80 -24.89 24.53
N LEU A 20 2.89 -25.66 24.68
CA LEU A 20 3.16 -27.03 24.20
C LEU A 20 3.65 -27.05 22.73
N PHE A 21 4.89 -27.40 22.38
CA PHE A 21 5.86 -28.33 22.96
C PHE A 21 7.25 -27.67 23.12
N ALA A 22 7.87 -27.83 24.29
CA ALA A 22 9.29 -27.61 24.47
C ALA A 22 9.98 -28.98 24.39
N GLU A 23 10.59 -29.29 23.25
CA GLU A 23 11.70 -30.23 23.23
C GLU A 23 12.98 -29.43 23.47
N SER A 24 13.70 -29.86 24.50
CA SER A 24 15.00 -29.36 24.92
C SER A 24 16.01 -29.49 23.78
N ILE A 25 16.35 -28.38 23.13
CA ILE A 25 17.55 -28.30 22.29
C ILE A 25 18.70 -27.89 23.21
N SER A 26 19.57 -28.86 23.47
CA SER A 26 20.84 -28.69 24.18
C SER A 26 21.67 -27.60 23.49
N VAL A 27 22.13 -26.62 24.26
CA VAL A 27 23.06 -25.58 23.81
C VAL A 27 24.39 -26.26 23.53
N TYR A 28 24.67 -26.56 22.26
CA TYR A 28 26.04 -26.81 21.82
C TYR A 28 26.79 -25.47 21.89
N GLN A 29 27.68 -25.35 22.88
CA GLN A 29 28.75 -24.35 22.86
C GLN A 29 29.60 -24.62 21.61
N ALA A 30 29.42 -23.79 20.58
CA ALA A 30 30.41 -23.64 19.54
C ALA A 30 31.62 -22.97 20.17
N THR A 31 32.75 -23.68 20.17
CA THR A 31 34.04 -23.21 20.65
C THR A 31 34.44 -21.93 19.95
N ASP A 32 34.68 -20.92 20.78
CA ASP A 32 35.20 -19.60 20.46
C ASP A 32 36.54 -19.71 19.72
N THR A 33 36.54 -19.40 18.42
CA THR A 33 37.77 -19.24 17.64
C THR A 33 38.11 -17.77 17.51
N GLY A 34 38.78 -17.23 18.53
CA GLY A 34 39.74 -16.12 18.45
C GLY A 34 39.22 -14.73 18.05
N PRO A 35 39.84 -13.64 18.57
CA PRO A 35 39.47 -12.29 18.20
C PRO A 35 39.95 -11.98 16.78
N VAL A 36 39.03 -11.89 15.83
CA VAL A 36 39.29 -11.35 14.48
C VAL A 36 39.39 -9.82 14.62
N GLY A 37 40.51 -9.26 14.21
CA GLY A 37 40.85 -7.86 14.35
C GLY A 37 39.87 -6.92 13.64
N ALA A 38 39.64 -5.77 14.27
CA ALA A 38 38.87 -4.66 13.72
C ALA A 38 39.57 -4.11 12.46
N GLY A 39 39.06 -4.47 11.28
CA GLY A 39 39.57 -4.01 9.99
C GLY A 39 38.96 -4.82 8.84
N ASP A 40 37.86 -4.29 8.29
CA ASP A 40 37.22 -4.65 7.00
C ASP A 40 36.10 -5.72 7.00
N ASP A 41 34.91 -5.33 7.49
CA ASP A 41 33.62 -6.05 7.34
C ASP A 41 33.04 -6.04 5.90
N ASN A 42 33.88 -5.77 4.89
CA ASN A 42 33.44 -5.67 3.49
C ASN A 42 33.38 -7.05 2.83
N VAL A 43 32.24 -7.38 2.22
CA VAL A 43 32.02 -8.58 1.43
C VAL A 43 32.78 -8.49 0.11
N ILE A 44 32.90 -7.30 -0.50
CA ILE A 44 33.62 -7.11 -1.77
C ILE A 44 35.14 -7.18 -1.55
N LEU A 45 35.80 -7.99 -2.37
CA LEU A 45 37.25 -8.03 -2.45
C LEU A 45 37.73 -6.99 -3.45
N ASN A 46 38.84 -6.32 -3.11
CA ASN A 46 39.45 -5.27 -3.93
C ASN A 46 38.43 -4.18 -4.36
N PRO A 47 37.74 -3.52 -3.40
CA PRO A 47 36.60 -2.65 -3.67
C PRO A 47 36.93 -1.34 -4.38
N ARG A 48 38.22 -0.98 -4.50
CA ARG A 48 38.73 0.25 -5.12
C ARG A 48 39.73 -0.01 -6.24
N PHE A 49 39.86 -1.26 -6.67
CA PHE A 49 40.78 -1.65 -7.76
C PHE A 49 42.26 -1.33 -7.49
N GLU A 50 42.65 -1.15 -6.23
CA GLU A 50 44.03 -0.87 -5.82
C GLU A 50 44.98 -2.05 -6.09
N ASP A 51 44.43 -3.26 -6.16
CA ASP A 51 45.12 -4.49 -6.56
C ASP A 51 44.72 -4.91 -7.99
N GLY A 52 44.56 -3.91 -8.87
CA GLY A 52 44.12 -4.10 -10.24
C GLY A 52 42.71 -4.67 -10.38
N LEU A 53 42.51 -5.59 -11.32
CA LEU A 53 41.21 -6.24 -11.57
C LEU A 53 41.06 -7.59 -10.84
N ASN A 54 41.89 -7.86 -9.83
CA ASN A 54 41.82 -9.11 -9.06
C ASN A 54 40.43 -9.27 -8.43
N ASN A 55 39.83 -10.45 -8.61
CA ASN A 55 38.46 -10.83 -8.21
C ASN A 55 37.32 -10.15 -8.98
N TRP A 56 37.62 -9.37 -10.02
CA TRP A 56 36.63 -8.73 -10.89
C TRP A 56 36.59 -9.41 -12.25
N SER A 57 35.39 -9.52 -12.81
CA SER A 57 35.18 -9.99 -14.18
C SER A 57 34.16 -9.13 -14.91
N GLY A 58 34.18 -9.20 -16.25
CA GLY A 58 33.14 -8.60 -17.07
C GLY A 58 32.01 -9.59 -17.33
N LYS A 59 30.78 -9.19 -17.03
CA LYS A 59 29.57 -9.92 -17.37
C LYS A 59 29.21 -9.69 -18.83
N GLY A 60 29.73 -10.55 -19.72
CA GLY A 60 29.48 -10.41 -21.16
C GLY A 60 30.12 -9.17 -21.80
N CYS A 61 31.10 -8.56 -21.13
CA CYS A 61 31.86 -7.40 -21.63
C CYS A 61 33.33 -7.51 -21.25
N LYS A 62 34.15 -6.59 -21.78
CA LYS A 62 35.55 -6.45 -21.36
C LYS A 62 35.61 -5.55 -20.12
N ILE A 63 36.59 -5.77 -19.26
CA ILE A 63 36.91 -4.85 -18.16
C ILE A 63 38.36 -4.37 -18.28
N GLU A 64 38.58 -3.08 -17.99
CA GLU A 64 39.89 -2.44 -18.07
C GLU A 64 40.14 -1.60 -16.82
N LEU A 65 41.41 -1.45 -16.43
CA LEU A 65 41.84 -0.68 -15.28
C LEU A 65 42.46 0.63 -15.75
N HIS A 66 42.13 1.74 -15.09
CA HIS A 66 42.58 3.08 -15.47
C HIS A 66 43.09 3.86 -14.26
N GLU A 67 44.25 4.51 -14.41
CA GLU A 67 44.68 5.61 -13.52
C GLU A 67 44.04 6.93 -13.95
N SER A 68 43.81 7.09 -15.26
CA SER A 68 43.07 8.18 -15.87
C SER A 68 42.55 7.79 -17.26
N MET A 69 41.52 8.49 -17.75
CA MET A 69 41.00 8.38 -19.13
C MET A 69 40.90 9.76 -19.79
N GLU A 70 40.71 9.78 -21.12
CA GLU A 70 40.63 10.99 -21.97
C GLU A 70 41.79 11.97 -21.75
N ASP A 71 43.03 11.52 -21.95
CA ASP A 71 44.24 12.34 -21.78
C ASP A 71 44.32 13.04 -20.41
N GLY A 72 43.80 12.40 -19.36
CA GLY A 72 43.83 12.93 -17.99
C GLY A 72 42.66 13.85 -17.64
N LYS A 73 41.52 13.79 -18.35
CA LYS A 73 40.31 14.52 -17.94
C LYS A 73 39.46 13.76 -16.93
N ILE A 74 39.56 12.43 -16.92
CA ILE A 74 38.80 11.57 -16.00
C ILE A 74 39.79 10.94 -15.03
N PHE A 75 39.67 11.30 -13.75
CA PHE A 75 40.42 10.70 -12.64
C PHE A 75 39.48 9.93 -11.70
N PRO A 76 39.98 8.92 -10.97
CA PRO A 76 39.23 8.27 -9.91
C PRO A 76 38.78 9.30 -8.86
N GLN A 77 37.55 9.17 -8.34
CA GLN A 77 37.06 10.01 -7.25
C GLN A 77 37.87 9.78 -5.96
N SER A 78 38.31 8.54 -5.75
CA SER A 78 39.11 8.13 -4.60
C SER A 78 40.06 7.00 -4.99
N GLY A 79 41.20 6.90 -4.31
CA GLY A 79 42.20 5.89 -4.64
C GLY A 79 43.02 6.22 -5.89
N LYS A 80 43.74 5.23 -6.41
CA LYS A 80 44.63 5.37 -7.58
C LYS A 80 44.00 4.93 -8.89
N PHE A 81 43.01 4.04 -8.82
CA PHE A 81 42.45 3.40 -10.00
C PHE A 81 40.92 3.45 -10.03
N PHE A 82 40.37 3.26 -11.21
CA PHE A 82 38.98 2.87 -11.44
C PHE A 82 38.93 1.83 -12.56
N ALA A 83 37.85 1.05 -12.61
CA ALA A 83 37.63 0.08 -13.68
C ALA A 83 36.58 0.58 -14.67
N SER A 84 36.70 0.20 -15.94
CA SER A 84 35.67 0.41 -16.95
C SER A 84 35.12 -0.91 -17.46
N ALA A 85 33.80 -0.98 -17.67
CA ALA A 85 33.13 -2.04 -18.42
C ALA A 85 32.94 -1.56 -19.87
N THR A 86 33.72 -2.13 -20.80
CA THR A 86 33.76 -1.70 -22.20
C THR A 86 33.29 -2.79 -23.14
N ASN A 87 33.06 -2.44 -24.41
CA ASN A 87 32.52 -3.38 -25.43
C ASN A 87 31.19 -4.03 -25.01
N ARG A 88 30.33 -3.26 -24.33
CA ARG A 88 29.01 -3.71 -23.90
C ARG A 88 28.09 -3.81 -25.12
N THR A 89 27.57 -5.01 -25.42
CA THR A 89 26.64 -5.25 -26.54
C THR A 89 25.18 -5.37 -26.08
N GLU A 90 24.96 -5.56 -24.79
CA GLU A 90 23.65 -5.71 -24.17
C GLU A 90 23.54 -4.84 -22.91
N ILE A 91 22.31 -4.45 -22.54
CA ILE A 91 22.06 -3.59 -21.37
C ILE A 91 22.50 -4.22 -20.04
N TRP A 92 22.48 -5.55 -19.94
CA TRP A 92 22.85 -6.32 -18.75
C TRP A 92 24.36 -6.55 -18.63
N ASN A 93 25.16 -6.12 -19.61
CA ASN A 93 26.61 -6.24 -19.52
C ASN A 93 27.18 -5.25 -18.50
N GLY A 94 28.22 -5.66 -17.76
CA GLY A 94 28.99 -4.75 -16.92
C GLY A 94 29.98 -5.46 -15.98
N ILE A 95 30.52 -4.74 -15.00
CA ILE A 95 31.50 -5.27 -14.04
C ILE A 95 30.78 -6.11 -12.97
N GLU A 96 31.28 -7.31 -12.69
CA GLU A 96 30.71 -8.25 -11.72
C GLU A 96 31.74 -8.83 -10.74
N GLN A 97 31.26 -9.27 -9.57
CA GLN A 97 32.02 -10.06 -8.61
C GLN A 97 31.15 -11.15 -7.98
N ASP A 98 31.65 -12.39 -7.97
CA ASP A 98 30.99 -13.54 -7.34
C ASP A 98 31.20 -13.53 -5.82
N ILE A 99 30.16 -13.19 -5.05
CA ILE A 99 30.18 -13.05 -3.60
C ILE A 99 29.65 -14.30 -2.87
N THR A 100 29.58 -15.44 -3.56
CA THR A 100 29.13 -16.71 -2.99
C THR A 100 29.94 -17.06 -1.73
N GLY A 101 29.25 -17.47 -0.67
CA GLY A 101 29.86 -17.85 0.61
C GLY A 101 30.38 -16.69 1.47
N ARG A 102 30.40 -15.45 0.96
CA ARG A 102 30.85 -14.25 1.72
C ARG A 102 29.71 -13.47 2.37
N VAL A 103 28.48 -13.92 2.17
CA VAL A 103 27.25 -13.33 2.72
C VAL A 103 26.49 -14.34 3.57
N GLN A 104 25.73 -13.85 4.54
CA GLN A 104 24.98 -14.67 5.47
C GLN A 104 23.48 -14.48 5.29
N ARG A 105 22.74 -15.59 5.36
CA ARG A 105 21.28 -15.56 5.37
C ARG A 105 20.74 -14.73 6.53
N LYS A 106 19.61 -14.06 6.31
CA LYS A 106 18.87 -13.28 7.31
C LYS A 106 19.69 -12.13 7.93
N VAL A 107 20.76 -11.72 7.24
CA VAL A 107 21.54 -10.52 7.54
C VAL A 107 21.29 -9.54 6.41
N ALA A 108 20.92 -8.31 6.75
CA ALA A 108 20.81 -7.23 5.78
C ALA A 108 22.20 -6.70 5.45
N TYR A 109 22.43 -6.41 4.18
CA TYR A 109 23.67 -5.87 3.64
C TYR A 109 23.36 -4.56 2.93
N GLN A 110 24.23 -3.57 3.14
CA GLN A 110 24.20 -2.31 2.42
C GLN A 110 25.25 -2.34 1.32
N VAL A 111 24.85 -1.94 0.11
CA VAL A 111 25.70 -1.83 -1.06
C VAL A 111 25.85 -0.38 -1.42
N THR A 112 27.09 0.03 -1.71
CA THR A 112 27.41 1.36 -2.24
C THR A 112 28.33 1.21 -3.44
N ALA A 113 27.96 1.81 -4.57
CA ALA A 113 28.80 1.90 -5.76
C ALA A 113 29.03 3.37 -6.12
N VAL A 114 30.24 3.70 -6.58
CA VAL A 114 30.56 5.03 -7.12
C VAL A 114 30.89 4.85 -8.58
N VAL A 115 30.05 5.40 -9.46
CA VAL A 115 30.07 5.13 -10.89
C VAL A 115 29.98 6.39 -11.73
N ARG A 116 30.42 6.30 -12.97
CA ARG A 116 30.32 7.33 -14.01
C ARG A 116 30.09 6.61 -15.35
N ILE A 117 29.52 7.28 -16.35
CA ILE A 117 29.43 6.72 -17.71
C ILE A 117 30.42 7.40 -18.65
N HIS A 118 30.76 6.76 -19.75
CA HIS A 118 31.61 7.36 -20.79
C HIS A 118 31.20 6.87 -22.18
N VAL A 119 30.85 7.81 -23.06
CA VAL A 119 30.62 7.64 -24.51
C VAL A 119 30.43 9.01 -25.17
N ASP A 120 30.73 9.14 -26.47
CA ASP A 120 30.74 10.44 -27.17
C ASP A 120 29.38 11.18 -27.23
N ASN A 121 28.24 10.49 -27.15
CA ASN A 121 26.91 11.04 -27.46
C ASN A 121 25.84 10.83 -26.37
N VAL A 122 26.19 10.37 -25.18
CA VAL A 122 25.24 10.16 -24.07
C VAL A 122 25.73 10.90 -22.83
N THR A 123 24.98 11.91 -22.41
CA THR A 123 25.33 12.75 -21.24
C THR A 123 24.71 12.25 -19.93
N SER A 124 23.70 11.38 -20.02
CA SER A 124 23.07 10.73 -18.87
C SER A 124 22.49 9.38 -19.28
N ALA A 125 22.66 8.37 -18.43
CA ALA A 125 22.02 7.07 -18.58
C ALA A 125 21.71 6.45 -17.21
N GLY A 126 20.73 5.56 -17.17
CA GLY A 126 20.43 4.78 -15.96
C GLY A 126 21.49 3.71 -15.73
N VAL A 127 22.08 3.68 -14.54
CA VAL A 127 22.95 2.59 -14.06
C VAL A 127 22.29 1.93 -12.88
N GLN A 128 22.33 0.60 -12.82
CA GLN A 128 21.72 -0.23 -11.80
C GLN A 128 22.73 -1.19 -11.17
N ILE A 129 22.67 -1.35 -9.84
CA ILE A 129 23.31 -2.44 -9.11
C ILE A 129 22.32 -3.61 -9.07
N THR A 130 22.73 -4.79 -9.54
CA THR A 130 21.91 -5.99 -9.56
C THR A 130 22.59 -7.14 -8.85
N LEU A 131 21.83 -7.87 -8.04
CA LEU A 131 22.23 -9.12 -7.41
C LEU A 131 21.61 -10.27 -8.19
N TRP A 132 22.43 -11.01 -8.92
CA TRP A 132 22.04 -12.26 -9.56
C TRP A 132 22.28 -13.43 -8.62
N LEU A 133 21.29 -14.28 -8.47
CA LEU A 133 21.39 -15.48 -7.67
C LEU A 133 20.87 -16.69 -8.42
N GLN A 134 21.56 -17.81 -8.24
CA GLN A 134 21.17 -19.11 -8.78
C GLN A 134 20.81 -20.02 -7.62
N GLU A 135 19.61 -20.56 -7.63
CA GLU A 135 19.11 -21.49 -6.63
C GLU A 135 19.67 -22.91 -6.86
N PRO A 136 19.62 -23.80 -5.84
CA PRO A 136 20.06 -25.19 -5.99
C PRO A 136 19.35 -25.98 -7.09
N ASP A 137 18.16 -25.54 -7.51
CA ASP A 137 17.39 -26.12 -8.62
C ASP A 137 17.65 -25.44 -9.98
N PHE A 138 18.74 -24.67 -10.07
CA PHE A 138 19.17 -23.90 -11.25
C PHE A 138 18.26 -22.74 -11.66
N ARG A 139 17.24 -22.39 -10.86
CA ARG A 139 16.48 -21.16 -11.10
C ARG A 139 17.36 -19.95 -10.86
N GLU A 140 17.24 -18.96 -11.73
CA GLU A 140 17.96 -17.70 -11.62
C GLU A 140 17.00 -16.58 -11.18
N GLN A 141 17.46 -15.70 -10.29
CA GLN A 141 16.75 -14.48 -9.93
C GLN A 141 17.69 -13.29 -10.01
N TYR A 142 17.09 -12.13 -10.29
CA TYR A 142 17.79 -10.86 -10.41
C TYR A 142 17.09 -9.86 -9.50
N ILE A 143 17.82 -9.39 -8.49
CA ILE A 143 17.32 -8.42 -7.52
C ILE A 143 18.01 -7.08 -7.81
N ALA A 144 17.24 -6.11 -8.30
CA ALA A 144 17.71 -4.74 -8.44
C ALA A 144 17.91 -4.15 -7.02
N ILE A 145 19.13 -3.72 -6.70
CA ILE A 145 19.50 -3.16 -5.39
C ILE A 145 19.35 -1.63 -5.39
N ALA A 146 19.86 -0.97 -6.43
CA ALA A 146 19.76 0.48 -6.58
C ALA A 146 19.88 0.87 -8.04
N ASN A 147 19.18 1.93 -8.46
CA ASN A 147 19.27 2.50 -9.79
C ASN A 147 19.37 4.03 -9.67
N SER A 148 20.20 4.67 -10.50
CA SER A 148 20.31 6.13 -10.58
C SER A 148 20.58 6.56 -12.02
N GLN A 149 20.16 7.77 -12.36
CA GLN A 149 20.71 8.46 -13.53
C GLN A 149 22.15 8.88 -13.22
N VAL A 150 23.07 8.50 -14.09
CA VAL A 150 24.51 8.73 -13.99
C VAL A 150 24.95 9.54 -15.19
N THR A 151 25.84 10.50 -14.97
CA THR A 151 26.31 11.43 -16.01
C THR A 151 27.70 11.06 -16.50
N ASP A 152 28.06 11.64 -17.65
CA ASP A 152 29.40 11.56 -18.21
C ASP A 152 30.38 12.54 -17.55
N LYS A 153 29.94 13.39 -16.61
CA LYS A 153 30.74 14.47 -16.00
C LYS A 153 31.18 14.16 -14.58
N ASP A 154 30.24 13.70 -13.75
CA ASP A 154 30.44 13.55 -12.31
C ASP A 154 30.36 12.08 -11.90
N TRP A 155 31.11 11.74 -10.85
CA TRP A 155 30.94 10.45 -10.19
C TRP A 155 29.68 10.48 -9.33
N VAL A 156 28.81 9.48 -9.53
CA VAL A 156 27.52 9.36 -8.86
C VAL A 156 27.54 8.15 -7.94
N GLN A 157 27.07 8.33 -6.70
CA GLN A 157 26.94 7.24 -5.74
C GLN A 157 25.57 6.57 -5.87
N LEU A 158 25.56 5.26 -6.08
CA LEU A 158 24.38 4.40 -5.96
C LEU A 158 24.43 3.69 -4.61
N GLN A 159 23.30 3.60 -3.92
CA GLN A 159 23.20 2.93 -2.63
C GLN A 159 21.87 2.19 -2.48
N GLY A 160 21.95 0.95 -2.00
CA GLY A 160 20.78 0.12 -1.73
C GLY A 160 21.09 -0.97 -0.72
N GLU A 161 20.10 -1.80 -0.41
CA GLU A 161 20.22 -2.86 0.59
C GLU A 161 19.62 -4.17 0.07
N PHE A 162 20.15 -5.30 0.54
CA PHE A 162 19.57 -6.62 0.25
C PHE A 162 19.66 -7.53 1.47
N LEU A 163 18.81 -8.55 1.50
CA LEU A 163 18.88 -9.64 2.47
C LEU A 163 18.63 -10.96 1.75
N LEU A 164 19.41 -11.97 2.09
CA LEU A 164 19.26 -13.32 1.54
C LEU A 164 18.42 -14.18 2.48
N ASN A 165 17.33 -14.74 1.95
CA ASN A 165 16.47 -15.66 2.69
C ASN A 165 16.90 -17.13 2.48
N GLY A 166 17.26 -17.47 1.24
CA GLY A 166 17.63 -18.82 0.82
C GLY A 166 19.13 -19.13 0.88
N PHE A 167 19.49 -20.26 0.27
CA PHE A 167 20.87 -20.72 0.08
C PHE A 167 21.17 -20.85 -1.41
N PRO A 168 21.42 -19.73 -2.11
CA PRO A 168 21.74 -19.81 -3.52
C PRO A 168 23.04 -20.61 -3.69
N SER A 169 23.07 -21.46 -4.73
CA SER A 169 24.28 -22.16 -5.15
C SER A 169 25.33 -21.18 -5.68
N ARG A 170 24.88 -20.04 -6.22
CA ARG A 170 25.75 -18.97 -6.72
C ARG A 170 25.14 -17.60 -6.53
N LEU A 171 25.97 -16.62 -6.21
CA LEU A 171 25.56 -15.25 -5.95
C LEU A 171 26.58 -14.25 -6.53
N VAL A 172 26.13 -13.42 -7.47
CA VAL A 172 26.97 -12.43 -8.15
C VAL A 172 26.33 -11.06 -8.03
N ILE A 173 27.12 -10.07 -7.67
CA ILE A 173 26.72 -8.67 -7.73
C ILE A 173 27.38 -8.00 -8.92
N TYR A 174 26.62 -7.21 -9.68
CA TYR A 174 27.12 -6.56 -10.88
C TYR A 174 26.41 -5.23 -11.16
N LEU A 175 27.04 -4.40 -11.99
CA LEU A 175 26.51 -3.11 -12.44
C LEU A 175 26.06 -3.22 -13.90
N GLU A 176 24.89 -2.69 -14.24
CA GLU A 176 24.29 -2.74 -15.58
C GLU A 176 23.50 -1.47 -15.90
N GLY A 177 22.83 -1.39 -17.06
CA GLY A 177 21.80 -0.38 -17.31
C GLY A 177 21.93 0.40 -18.62
N PRO A 178 23.02 1.16 -18.86
CA PRO A 178 23.11 2.02 -20.04
C PRO A 178 23.03 1.21 -21.33
N SER A 179 22.58 1.85 -22.41
CA SER A 179 22.46 1.23 -23.73
C SER A 179 23.78 0.59 -24.20
N PRO A 180 23.72 -0.44 -25.06
CA PRO A 180 24.90 -1.01 -25.69
C PRO A 180 25.83 0.07 -26.28
N GLY A 181 27.13 -0.10 -26.10
CA GLY A 181 28.16 0.86 -26.52
C GLY A 181 28.45 2.00 -25.55
N THR A 182 27.71 2.16 -24.45
CA THR A 182 28.06 3.12 -23.37
C THR A 182 28.88 2.42 -22.28
N ASP A 183 30.05 2.94 -21.94
CA ASP A 183 30.90 2.33 -20.92
C ASP A 183 30.41 2.67 -19.50
N ILE A 184 30.56 1.72 -18.57
CA ILE A 184 30.31 1.95 -17.14
C ILE A 184 31.66 2.03 -16.43
N LEU A 185 31.97 3.19 -15.87
CA LEU A 185 33.14 3.42 -15.03
C LEU A 185 32.77 3.20 -13.57
N VAL A 186 33.62 2.50 -12.82
CA VAL A 186 33.40 2.17 -11.41
C VAL A 186 34.65 2.54 -10.62
N ASN A 187 34.54 3.53 -9.73
CA ASN A 187 35.63 3.89 -8.83
C ASN A 187 35.63 3.00 -7.58
N SER A 188 34.45 2.65 -7.06
CA SER A 188 34.35 1.69 -5.96
C SER A 188 33.03 0.93 -5.90
N LEU A 189 33.07 -0.28 -5.33
CA LEU A 189 31.90 -1.05 -4.91
C LEU A 189 32.17 -1.64 -3.52
N VAL A 190 31.30 -1.35 -2.56
CA VAL A 190 31.40 -1.80 -1.17
C VAL A 190 30.10 -2.48 -0.78
N VAL A 191 30.20 -3.63 -0.12
CA VAL A 191 29.06 -4.37 0.44
C VAL A 191 29.37 -4.67 1.90
N LYS A 192 28.67 -4.05 2.84
CA LYS A 192 28.88 -4.26 4.28
C LYS A 192 27.60 -4.75 4.92
N ARG A 193 27.70 -5.36 6.11
CA ARG A 193 26.50 -5.62 6.92
C ARG A 193 25.81 -4.28 7.19
N ALA A 194 24.51 -4.21 6.94
CA ALA A 194 23.73 -3.02 7.23
C ALA A 194 23.70 -2.81 8.75
N GLU A 195 24.01 -1.59 9.19
CA GLU A 195 23.87 -1.24 10.60
C GLU A 195 22.40 -1.32 11.00
N LYS A 196 22.12 -1.97 12.12
CA LYS A 196 20.77 -1.98 12.67
C LYS A 196 20.44 -0.58 13.15
N ILE A 197 19.60 0.14 12.40
CA ILE A 197 19.11 1.46 12.80
C ILE A 197 18.48 1.33 14.19
N PRO A 198 18.93 2.11 15.19
CA PRO A 198 18.30 2.11 16.51
C PRO A 198 16.81 2.42 16.38
N ALA A 199 15.98 1.73 17.18
CA ALA A 199 14.56 2.02 17.21
C ALA A 199 14.34 3.52 17.50
N SER A 200 13.45 4.15 16.74
CA SER A 200 13.12 5.56 16.95
C SER A 200 12.55 5.74 18.35
N ALA A 201 12.74 6.92 18.97
CA ALA A 201 12.00 7.25 20.18
C ALA A 201 10.57 7.68 19.82
N ARG A 202 9.57 7.28 20.62
CA ARG A 202 8.19 7.77 20.45
C ARG A 202 8.16 9.27 20.72
N PRO A 203 7.68 10.10 19.77
CA PRO A 203 7.52 11.52 20.02
C PRO A 203 6.56 11.77 21.17
N ILE A 204 6.97 12.58 22.16
CA ILE A 204 6.12 12.99 23.28
C ILE A 204 5.80 14.48 23.13
N SER A 205 4.58 14.80 22.71
CA SER A 205 4.12 16.19 22.60
C SER A 205 3.52 16.66 23.93
N LYS A 206 4.37 17.14 24.85
CA LYS A 206 3.88 17.76 26.10
C LYS A 206 3.11 19.06 25.78
N ASN A 207 2.00 19.29 26.48
CA ASN A 207 1.18 20.51 26.42
C ASN A 207 0.67 20.89 25.02
N ALA A 208 0.40 19.93 24.12
CA ALA A 208 -0.19 20.23 22.82
C ALA A 208 -1.66 20.66 22.98
N THR A 209 -1.99 21.89 22.57
CA THR A 209 -3.36 22.40 22.52
C THR A 209 -3.99 21.97 21.21
N PHE A 210 -4.56 20.77 21.18
CA PHE A 210 -5.23 20.27 19.98
C PHE A 210 -6.45 21.12 19.61
N GLY A 211 -6.62 21.37 18.31
CA GLY A 211 -7.71 22.20 17.77
C GLY A 211 -7.55 23.71 17.95
N GLY A 212 -6.50 24.18 18.65
CA GLY A 212 -6.20 25.61 18.71
C GLY A 212 -5.58 26.10 17.39
N ASN A 213 -6.17 27.14 16.79
CA ASN A 213 -5.62 27.76 15.58
C ASN A 213 -4.30 28.48 15.90
N ILE A 214 -3.24 28.20 15.13
CA ILE A 214 -1.94 28.86 15.26
C ILE A 214 -1.84 30.16 14.45
N ILE A 215 -2.80 30.39 13.55
CA ILE A 215 -2.87 31.64 12.78
C ILE A 215 -3.45 32.75 13.64
N GLU A 216 -2.74 33.87 13.70
CA GLU A 216 -3.21 35.05 14.42
C GLU A 216 -4.22 35.83 13.59
N ASN A 217 -5.20 36.46 14.27
CA ASN A 217 -6.17 37.33 13.65
C ASN A 217 -6.85 36.69 12.41
N SER A 218 -7.15 35.39 12.46
CA SER A 218 -7.75 34.68 11.32
C SER A 218 -9.22 35.06 11.06
N TYR A 219 -9.86 35.68 12.05
CA TYR A 219 -11.20 36.25 11.97
C TYR A 219 -11.16 37.72 11.51
N LEU A 220 -9.98 38.35 11.42
CA LEU A 220 -9.80 39.71 10.90
C LEU A 220 -10.60 40.77 11.66
N ASP A 221 -10.76 40.58 12.96
CA ASP A 221 -11.45 41.54 13.83
C ASP A 221 -10.62 42.83 14.00
N ASP A 222 -9.29 42.70 13.94
CA ASP A 222 -8.30 43.78 14.01
C ASP A 222 -7.60 44.03 12.66
N GLY A 223 -8.39 44.17 11.59
CA GLY A 223 -7.86 44.45 10.25
C GLY A 223 -6.89 43.37 9.77
N THR A 224 -5.73 43.78 9.23
CA THR A 224 -4.65 42.88 8.78
C THR A 224 -3.54 42.71 9.82
N THR A 225 -3.74 43.08 11.10
CA THR A 225 -2.72 42.91 12.14
C THR A 225 -2.22 41.46 12.18
N GLY A 226 -0.90 41.27 12.25
CA GLY A 226 -0.23 39.96 12.22
C GLY A 226 0.05 39.42 10.81
N TRP A 227 -0.61 39.95 9.77
CA TRP A 227 -0.39 39.58 8.37
C TRP A 227 0.54 40.56 7.67
N PHE A 228 1.39 40.05 6.77
CA PHE A 228 2.21 40.87 5.88
C PHE A 228 2.10 40.41 4.43
N PRO A 229 2.25 41.33 3.45
CA PRO A 229 2.30 40.94 2.04
C PRO A 229 3.62 40.23 1.75
N LEU A 230 3.54 39.04 1.16
CA LEU A 230 4.69 38.37 0.56
C LEU A 230 4.85 38.90 -0.87
N GLY A 231 5.92 39.64 -1.12
CA GLY A 231 6.14 40.36 -2.38
C GLY A 231 5.42 41.72 -2.44
N ASN A 232 5.44 42.35 -3.61
CA ASN A 232 4.93 43.72 -3.81
C ASN A 232 3.41 43.76 -4.05
N CYS A 233 2.62 43.02 -3.27
CA CYS A 233 1.16 43.03 -3.30
C CYS A 233 0.57 43.90 -2.17
N ALA A 234 -0.71 44.25 -2.27
CA ALA A 234 -1.42 45.02 -1.25
C ALA A 234 -2.48 44.17 -0.54
N LEU A 235 -2.49 44.22 0.80
CA LEU A 235 -3.49 43.56 1.64
C LEU A 235 -4.50 44.58 2.16
N SER A 236 -5.79 44.24 2.10
CA SER A 236 -6.85 44.97 2.80
C SER A 236 -7.96 44.02 3.26
N VAL A 237 -8.90 44.50 4.09
CA VAL A 237 -10.00 43.68 4.61
C VAL A 237 -11.32 44.05 3.94
N GLY A 238 -12.01 43.04 3.42
CA GLY A 238 -13.39 43.13 2.91
C GLY A 238 -14.38 42.34 3.77
N THR A 239 -15.66 42.42 3.40
CA THR A 239 -16.78 41.72 4.06
C THR A 239 -17.60 40.92 3.05
N GLY A 240 -18.23 39.82 3.48
CA GLY A 240 -19.06 38.97 2.63
C GLY A 240 -18.49 37.56 2.42
N SER A 241 -17.59 37.11 3.30
CA SER A 241 -17.18 35.71 3.36
C SER A 241 -18.17 34.87 4.18
N PRO A 242 -18.11 33.53 4.10
CA PRO A 242 -18.94 32.66 4.92
C PRO A 242 -18.70 32.89 6.42
N HIS A 243 -19.79 32.84 7.20
CA HIS A 243 -19.73 32.89 8.69
C HIS A 243 -19.45 31.51 9.33
N VAL A 244 -19.30 30.46 8.51
CA VAL A 244 -19.06 29.09 8.97
C VAL A 244 -17.65 28.67 8.61
N LEU A 245 -17.01 27.86 9.46
CA LEU A 245 -15.75 27.22 9.10
C LEU A 245 -15.94 26.31 7.87
N PRO A 246 -14.86 26.11 7.09
CA PRO A 246 -14.89 25.09 6.05
C PRO A 246 -15.23 23.70 6.64
N PRO A 247 -16.03 22.89 5.92
CA PRO A 247 -16.52 21.58 6.40
C PRO A 247 -15.45 20.69 7.02
N MET A 248 -14.26 20.55 6.41
CA MET A 248 -13.19 19.67 6.90
C MET A 248 -12.63 20.15 8.24
N ALA A 249 -12.52 21.47 8.46
CA ALA A 249 -12.12 22.02 9.75
C ALA A 249 -13.21 21.85 10.81
N ARG A 250 -14.47 22.10 10.43
CA ARG A 250 -15.62 21.91 11.32
C ARG A 250 -15.68 20.49 11.88
N ASP A 251 -15.46 19.48 11.03
CA ASP A 251 -15.52 18.07 11.43
C ASP A 251 -14.36 17.67 12.37
N SER A 252 -13.22 18.36 12.30
CA SER A 252 -12.11 18.21 13.23
C SER A 252 -12.32 18.92 14.57
N LEU A 253 -12.86 20.14 14.54
CA LEU A 253 -12.97 21.02 15.70
C LEU A 253 -14.28 20.82 16.49
N GLY A 254 -15.33 20.30 15.84
CA GLY A 254 -16.63 20.09 16.46
C GLY A 254 -17.36 21.41 16.72
N THR A 255 -17.37 21.88 17.97
CA THR A 255 -17.99 23.17 18.31
C THR A 255 -17.00 24.30 18.03
N TYR A 256 -17.45 25.33 17.32
CA TYR A 256 -16.61 26.44 16.87
C TYR A 256 -17.33 27.78 16.99
N GLU A 257 -16.55 28.86 17.07
CA GLU A 257 -17.07 30.23 17.00
C GLU A 257 -17.35 30.61 15.53
N SER A 258 -18.44 31.33 15.29
CA SER A 258 -18.78 31.76 13.92
C SER A 258 -17.73 32.73 13.39
N LEU A 259 -17.32 32.56 12.13
CA LEU A 259 -16.40 33.48 11.47
C LEU A 259 -17.04 34.88 11.36
N SER A 260 -16.20 35.91 11.34
CA SER A 260 -16.63 37.31 11.30
C SER A 260 -17.34 37.73 10.00
N GLY A 261 -17.26 36.90 8.94
CA GLY A 261 -17.69 37.27 7.59
C GLY A 261 -16.73 38.22 6.87
N ARG A 262 -15.54 38.44 7.42
CA ARG A 262 -14.46 39.25 6.82
C ARG A 262 -13.44 38.38 6.07
N TYR A 263 -12.77 38.98 5.09
CA TYR A 263 -11.71 38.33 4.33
C TYR A 263 -10.56 39.29 4.01
N ILE A 264 -9.35 38.75 3.85
CA ILE A 264 -8.23 39.48 3.25
C ILE A 264 -8.43 39.48 1.75
N ILE A 265 -8.37 40.66 1.12
CA ILE A 265 -8.20 40.79 -0.32
C ILE A 265 -6.75 41.17 -0.62
N VAL A 266 -6.17 40.46 -1.59
CA VAL A 266 -4.83 40.70 -2.10
C VAL A 266 -4.92 41.19 -3.53
N THR A 267 -4.43 42.41 -3.75
CA THR A 267 -4.45 43.11 -5.04
C THR A 267 -3.03 43.46 -5.48
N ASN A 268 -2.88 43.95 -6.72
CA ASN A 268 -1.59 44.33 -7.31
C ASN A 268 -0.55 43.20 -7.32
N ARG A 269 -1.01 41.95 -7.50
CA ARG A 269 -0.14 40.78 -7.58
C ARG A 269 0.54 40.74 -8.94
N SER A 270 1.86 40.89 -8.98
CA SER A 270 2.64 40.77 -10.23
C SER A 270 3.14 39.35 -10.48
N ASP A 271 2.97 38.43 -9.54
CA ASP A 271 3.37 37.02 -9.66
C ASP A 271 2.45 36.11 -8.83
N SER A 272 2.43 34.81 -9.15
CA SER A 272 1.51 33.83 -8.56
C SER A 272 1.84 33.48 -7.11
N TRP A 273 3.10 33.59 -6.68
CA TRP A 273 3.53 33.31 -5.30
C TRP A 273 3.19 34.43 -4.31
N MET A 274 2.76 35.61 -4.80
CA MET A 274 2.45 36.76 -3.94
C MET A 274 1.12 36.59 -3.22
N GLY A 275 1.08 36.92 -1.92
CA GLY A 275 -0.12 36.76 -1.12
C GLY A 275 0.06 37.14 0.36
N PRO A 276 -0.93 36.84 1.22
CA PRO A 276 -0.85 37.15 2.64
C PRO A 276 -0.03 36.07 3.36
N ALA A 277 0.85 36.48 4.26
CA ALA A 277 1.75 35.59 4.98
C ALA A 277 1.81 35.87 6.49
N GLN A 278 2.19 34.84 7.26
CA GLN A 278 2.54 34.92 8.68
C GLN A 278 3.74 34.03 9.02
N MET A 279 4.52 34.44 10.03
CA MET A 279 5.54 33.60 10.63
C MET A 279 4.90 32.69 11.69
N ILE A 280 5.21 31.39 11.66
CA ILE A 280 4.63 30.40 12.59
C ILE A 280 5.69 29.51 13.27
N THR A 281 6.98 29.81 13.10
CA THR A 281 8.12 29.01 13.58
C THR A 281 7.98 28.56 15.04
N ASP A 282 7.64 29.49 15.92
CA ASP A 282 7.54 29.32 17.37
C ASP A 282 6.22 28.67 17.84
N LYS A 283 5.26 28.52 16.93
CA LYS A 283 3.94 27.93 17.21
C LYS A 283 3.87 26.44 16.91
N LEU A 284 4.85 25.94 16.15
CA LEU A 284 4.90 24.57 15.69
C LEU A 284 5.53 23.63 16.73
N LYS A 285 5.08 22.38 16.70
CA LYS A 285 5.60 21.28 17.51
C LYS A 285 5.95 20.13 16.60
N LEU A 286 7.14 19.57 16.81
CA LEU A 286 7.62 18.45 16.01
C LEU A 286 6.69 17.25 16.11
N TYR A 287 6.57 16.54 15.00
CA TYR A 287 5.80 15.31 14.82
C TYR A 287 4.28 15.42 15.01
N LEU A 288 3.73 16.61 15.27
CA LEU A 288 2.29 16.81 15.21
C LEU A 288 1.83 17.00 13.76
N THR A 289 0.74 16.33 13.40
CA THR A 289 0.00 16.62 12.17
C THR A 289 -0.80 17.91 12.36
N TYR A 290 -0.58 18.88 11.49
CA TYR A 290 -1.38 20.08 11.39
C TYR A 290 -2.34 19.94 10.21
N GLN A 291 -3.62 20.19 10.46
CA GLN A 291 -4.60 20.36 9.40
C GLN A 291 -4.63 21.83 8.99
N VAL A 292 -4.70 22.06 7.69
CA VAL A 292 -4.89 23.36 7.06
C VAL A 292 -6.30 23.42 6.49
N SER A 293 -6.97 24.54 6.69
CA SER A 293 -8.28 24.77 6.09
C SER A 293 -8.57 26.25 5.91
N ALA A 294 -9.13 26.64 4.78
CA ALA A 294 -9.50 28.03 4.50
C ALA A 294 -10.66 28.12 3.51
N TRP A 295 -11.35 29.26 3.54
CA TRP A 295 -12.16 29.70 2.41
C TRP A 295 -11.34 30.58 1.49
N VAL A 296 -11.36 30.28 0.19
CA VAL A 296 -10.73 31.10 -0.84
C VAL A 296 -11.69 31.44 -1.97
N ARG A 297 -11.47 32.60 -2.58
CA ARG A 297 -12.21 33.06 -3.76
C ARG A 297 -11.26 33.86 -4.63
N ILE A 298 -11.50 33.84 -5.95
CA ILE A 298 -10.78 34.67 -6.91
C ILE A 298 -11.58 35.91 -7.28
N GLY A 299 -10.88 37.03 -7.52
CA GLY A 299 -11.50 38.25 -8.02
C GLY A 299 -11.89 38.19 -9.50
N PRO A 300 -12.61 39.21 -10.00
CA PRO A 300 -12.95 39.30 -11.41
C PRO A 300 -11.69 39.43 -12.28
N GLY A 301 -11.72 38.90 -13.50
CA GLY A 301 -10.62 39.01 -14.47
C GLY A 301 -9.85 37.71 -14.74
N ALA A 302 -10.16 36.62 -14.05
CA ALA A 302 -9.61 35.30 -14.36
C ALA A 302 -10.14 34.75 -15.69
N THR A 303 -9.24 34.29 -16.56
CA THR A 303 -9.57 33.59 -17.80
C THR A 303 -9.23 32.10 -17.66
N GLY A 304 -10.23 31.30 -17.28
CA GLY A 304 -10.08 29.85 -17.09
C GLY A 304 -9.71 29.42 -15.66
N PRO A 305 -9.44 28.12 -15.45
CA PRO A 305 -9.16 27.54 -14.14
C PRO A 305 -8.01 28.23 -13.41
N GLN A 306 -8.20 28.52 -12.12
CA GLN A 306 -7.20 29.15 -11.26
C GLN A 306 -6.84 28.22 -10.11
N ILE A 307 -5.57 28.20 -9.72
CA ILE A 307 -5.10 27.38 -8.60
C ILE A 307 -4.79 28.31 -7.44
N VAL A 308 -5.32 28.00 -6.26
CA VAL A 308 -4.97 28.67 -5.01
C VAL A 308 -4.47 27.63 -4.03
N ASN A 309 -3.40 27.98 -3.31
CA ASN A 309 -2.67 27.05 -2.46
C ASN A 309 -2.28 27.72 -1.14
N VAL A 310 -2.40 26.98 -0.05
CA VAL A 310 -1.74 27.35 1.21
C VAL A 310 -0.39 26.65 1.22
N ALA A 311 0.69 27.42 1.25
CA ALA A 311 2.05 26.94 1.22
C ALA A 311 2.80 27.25 2.51
N LEU A 312 3.80 26.42 2.81
CA LEU A 312 4.78 26.71 3.84
C LEU A 312 6.16 26.85 3.21
N SER A 313 6.93 27.83 3.70
CA SER A 313 8.38 27.91 3.49
C SER A 313 9.06 27.50 4.79
N VAL A 314 9.73 26.34 4.79
CA VAL A 314 10.46 25.78 5.93
C VAL A 314 11.94 25.81 5.59
N ASP A 315 12.70 26.72 6.20
CA ASP A 315 14.13 26.93 5.91
C ASP A 315 14.40 27.04 4.38
N SER A 316 13.56 27.83 3.70
CA SER A 316 13.55 28.03 2.24
C SER A 316 13.09 26.84 1.39
N GLN A 317 12.63 25.75 2.01
CA GLN A 317 11.99 24.63 1.31
C GLN A 317 10.48 24.83 1.24
N TRP A 318 9.91 24.60 0.07
CA TRP A 318 8.47 24.68 -0.15
C TRP A 318 7.79 23.39 0.31
N ILE A 319 6.70 23.51 1.08
CA ILE A 319 5.84 22.40 1.49
C ILE A 319 4.40 22.76 1.13
N ASN A 320 3.70 21.82 0.49
CA ASN A 320 2.28 21.95 0.20
C ASN A 320 1.47 21.84 1.50
N GLY A 321 0.65 22.85 1.81
CA GLY A 321 -0.32 22.81 2.91
C GLY A 321 -1.74 22.48 2.46
N GLY A 322 -2.01 22.38 1.16
CA GLY A 322 -3.31 22.11 0.57
C GLY A 322 -3.63 23.07 -0.59
N GLU A 323 -4.29 22.56 -1.62
CA GLU A 323 -4.59 23.32 -2.84
C GLU A 323 -5.98 23.05 -3.39
N VAL A 324 -6.51 24.02 -4.15
CA VAL A 324 -7.81 23.90 -4.81
C VAL A 324 -7.77 24.60 -6.17
N GLU A 325 -8.47 24.02 -7.14
CA GLU A 325 -8.74 24.62 -8.44
C GLU A 325 -10.11 25.31 -8.41
N LEU A 326 -10.15 26.59 -8.76
CA LEU A 326 -11.34 27.43 -8.84
C LEU A 326 -11.68 27.73 -10.30
N ASN A 327 -12.95 27.51 -10.65
CA ASN A 327 -13.49 27.74 -12.00
C ASN A 327 -14.62 28.79 -12.01
N ASP A 328 -14.96 29.33 -10.85
CA ASP A 328 -15.99 30.36 -10.68
C ASP A 328 -15.59 31.35 -9.58
N ASP A 329 -16.45 32.34 -9.35
CA ASP A 329 -16.24 33.37 -8.34
C ASP A 329 -16.90 33.02 -7.00
N LYS A 330 -17.09 31.75 -6.66
CA LYS A 330 -17.64 31.36 -5.35
C LYS A 330 -16.53 31.16 -4.32
N TRP A 331 -16.94 30.97 -3.07
CA TRP A 331 -16.04 30.54 -2.01
C TRP A 331 -15.81 29.03 -2.11
N HIS A 332 -14.55 28.63 -2.22
CA HIS A 332 -14.11 27.24 -2.24
C HIS A 332 -13.33 26.93 -0.97
N GLU A 333 -13.46 25.71 -0.50
CA GLU A 333 -12.70 25.20 0.63
C GLU A 333 -11.33 24.71 0.12
N ILE A 334 -10.25 25.15 0.79
CA ILE A 334 -8.96 24.47 0.76
C ILE A 334 -8.89 23.56 1.97
N GLY A 335 -8.43 22.33 1.79
CA GLY A 335 -8.03 21.43 2.87
C GLY A 335 -6.73 20.73 2.52
N GLY A 336 -5.88 20.58 3.53
CA GLY A 336 -4.65 19.83 3.41
C GLY A 336 -4.00 19.66 4.77
N SER A 337 -2.78 19.16 4.79
CA SER A 337 -2.06 18.92 6.03
C SER A 337 -0.56 18.86 5.84
N PHE A 338 0.15 19.15 6.92
CA PHE A 338 1.61 19.05 6.96
C PHE A 338 2.09 18.60 8.32
N ARG A 339 3.37 18.21 8.38
CA ARG A 339 4.09 17.87 9.60
C ARG A 339 5.52 18.35 9.50
N ILE A 340 6.05 18.87 10.61
CA ILE A 340 7.47 19.20 10.74
C ILE A 340 8.14 18.16 11.64
N GLU A 341 9.17 17.49 11.13
CA GLU A 341 9.83 16.37 11.81
C GLU A 341 11.24 16.71 12.31
N LYS A 342 11.79 17.84 11.87
CA LYS A 342 13.09 18.38 12.30
C LYS A 342 12.89 19.81 12.74
N GLN A 343 13.63 20.23 13.77
CA GLN A 343 13.53 21.59 14.29
C GLN A 343 13.86 22.59 13.18
N PRO A 344 12.89 23.39 12.72
CA PRO A 344 13.15 24.39 11.69
C PRO A 344 13.75 25.64 12.34
N SER A 345 14.56 26.37 11.57
CA SER A 345 15.01 27.72 11.99
C SER A 345 13.99 28.79 11.64
N ASN A 346 13.28 28.59 10.52
CA ASN A 346 12.30 29.53 10.01
C ASN A 346 11.14 28.80 9.32
N VAL A 347 9.90 29.12 9.74
CA VAL A 347 8.67 28.67 9.07
C VAL A 347 7.73 29.84 8.83
N MET A 348 7.45 30.08 7.57
CA MET A 348 6.43 31.02 7.10
C MET A 348 5.30 30.26 6.43
N VAL A 349 4.06 30.61 6.74
CA VAL A 349 2.88 30.18 5.99
C VAL A 349 2.36 31.33 5.16
N TYR A 350 1.92 31.04 3.95
CA TYR A 350 1.36 32.03 3.04
C TYR A 350 0.32 31.39 2.11
N VAL A 351 -0.61 32.20 1.63
CA VAL A 351 -1.57 31.78 0.60
C VAL A 351 -1.12 32.35 -0.73
N GLN A 352 -0.97 31.50 -1.74
CA GLN A 352 -0.52 31.85 -3.07
C GLN A 352 -1.52 31.39 -4.13
N GLY A 353 -1.27 31.76 -5.39
CA GLY A 353 -2.28 31.74 -6.43
C GLY A 353 -3.30 32.87 -6.22
N PRO A 354 -4.22 33.15 -7.16
CA PRO A 354 -4.31 32.64 -8.54
C PRO A 354 -3.19 33.17 -9.46
N ALA A 355 -3.36 33.11 -10.78
CA ALA A 355 -2.42 33.70 -11.74
C ALA A 355 -2.12 35.18 -11.45
N SER A 356 -0.97 35.67 -11.96
CA SER A 356 -0.59 37.07 -11.84
C SER A 356 -1.69 38.00 -12.38
N GLY A 357 -1.91 39.12 -11.71
CA GLY A 357 -2.96 40.10 -12.04
C GLY A 357 -4.37 39.75 -11.59
N VAL A 358 -4.61 38.53 -11.08
CA VAL A 358 -5.92 38.13 -10.52
C VAL A 358 -5.90 38.31 -9.00
N ASP A 359 -6.93 38.96 -8.46
CA ASP A 359 -7.04 39.19 -7.01
C ASP A 359 -7.33 37.88 -6.27
N LEU A 360 -6.74 37.74 -5.07
CA LEU A 360 -6.94 36.61 -4.16
C LEU A 360 -7.76 37.08 -2.95
N LEU A 361 -8.80 36.33 -2.59
CA LEU A 361 -9.58 36.55 -1.39
C LEU A 361 -9.43 35.33 -0.46
N VAL A 362 -9.09 35.57 0.81
CA VAL A 362 -8.86 34.52 1.83
C VAL A 362 -9.66 34.83 3.09
N SER A 363 -10.40 33.86 3.60
CA SER A 363 -11.14 33.99 4.85
C SER A 363 -10.97 32.78 5.75
N GLY A 364 -10.89 33.03 7.05
CA GLY A 364 -10.98 31.99 8.08
C GLY A 364 -9.88 30.94 8.03
N LEU A 365 -8.64 31.30 7.64
CA LEU A 365 -7.52 30.35 7.62
C LEU A 365 -7.32 29.74 9.03
N GLN A 366 -7.50 28.43 9.09
CA GLN A 366 -7.27 27.60 10.27
C GLN A 366 -6.06 26.70 10.00
N ILE A 367 -5.10 26.74 10.92
CA ILE A 367 -4.04 25.75 11.01
C ILE A 367 -3.97 25.27 12.45
N PHE A 368 -4.22 23.99 12.70
CA PHE A 368 -4.28 23.47 14.07
C PHE A 368 -3.79 22.03 14.16
N PRO A 369 -3.19 21.63 15.29
CA PRO A 369 -2.78 20.24 15.50
C PRO A 369 -4.01 19.35 15.70
N VAL A 370 -4.05 18.23 14.97
CA VAL A 370 -5.20 17.32 14.89
C VAL A 370 -5.30 16.41 16.12
N ASN A 371 -6.51 16.30 16.69
CA ASN A 371 -6.82 15.36 17.77
C ASN A 371 -7.37 14.04 17.24
N ARG A 372 -6.49 13.10 16.90
CA ARG A 372 -6.91 11.78 16.40
C ARG A 372 -7.70 10.95 17.41
N GLN A 373 -7.46 11.12 18.72
CA GLN A 373 -8.15 10.32 19.75
C GLN A 373 -9.65 10.62 19.79
N VAL A 374 -10.04 11.89 19.59
CA VAL A 374 -11.45 12.29 19.49
C VAL A 374 -12.09 11.66 18.24
N ARG A 375 -11.42 11.75 17.09
CA ARG A 375 -11.88 11.13 15.84
C ARG A 375 -12.01 9.62 15.97
N PHE A 376 -11.06 8.93 16.60
CA PHE A 376 -11.12 7.48 16.81
C PHE A 376 -12.31 7.05 17.69
N LYS A 377 -12.70 7.85 18.68
CA LYS A 377 -13.93 7.60 19.46
C LYS A 377 -15.17 7.70 18.59
N TYR A 378 -15.23 8.66 17.66
CA TYR A 378 -16.30 8.77 16.68
C TYR A 378 -16.33 7.57 15.72
N LEU A 379 -15.20 7.23 15.10
CA LEU A 379 -15.08 6.10 14.17
C LEU A 379 -15.42 4.77 14.83
N LYS A 380 -15.05 4.57 16.10
CA LYS A 380 -15.43 3.37 16.85
C LYS A 380 -16.95 3.18 16.92
N LYS A 381 -17.73 4.26 17.06
CA LYS A 381 -19.20 4.20 17.03
C LYS A 381 -19.73 3.88 15.64
N GLN A 382 -19.13 4.44 14.58
CA GLN A 382 -19.50 4.12 13.20
C GLN A 382 -19.20 2.67 12.86
N ILE A 383 -18.01 2.19 13.21
CA ILE A 383 -17.60 0.78 13.06
C ILE A 383 -18.57 -0.15 13.78
N ASP A 384 -18.96 0.18 15.01
CA ASP A 384 -19.92 -0.63 15.77
C ASP A 384 -21.29 -0.70 15.08
N LYS A 385 -21.72 0.39 14.43
CA LYS A 385 -22.97 0.45 13.68
C LYS A 385 -22.91 -0.28 12.33
N ILE A 386 -21.78 -0.16 11.62
CA ILE A 386 -21.66 -0.54 10.19
C ILE A 386 -21.03 -1.92 10.03
N ARG A 387 -20.04 -2.26 10.87
CA ARG A 387 -19.21 -3.47 10.70
C ARG A 387 -19.51 -4.56 11.71
N LYS A 388 -20.39 -4.30 12.68
CA LYS A 388 -20.77 -5.27 13.72
C LYS A 388 -22.26 -5.49 13.79
N ARG A 389 -22.62 -6.64 14.37
CA ARG A 389 -24.00 -7.02 14.68
C ARG A 389 -24.11 -7.77 16.00
N ASP A 390 -25.31 -7.76 16.57
CA ASP A 390 -25.61 -8.52 17.78
C ASP A 390 -25.73 -10.01 17.45
N ILE A 391 -25.13 -10.83 18.30
CA ILE A 391 -25.07 -12.28 18.17
C ILE A 391 -25.60 -12.90 19.45
N ILE A 392 -26.51 -13.85 19.29
CA ILE A 392 -27.12 -14.60 20.38
C ILE A 392 -26.77 -16.08 20.14
N LEU A 393 -25.92 -16.64 21.00
CA LEU A 393 -25.66 -18.07 21.03
C LEU A 393 -26.69 -18.72 21.96
N LYS A 394 -27.51 -19.62 21.42
CA LYS A 394 -28.55 -20.32 22.20
C LYS A 394 -28.09 -21.74 22.52
N PHE A 395 -27.94 -22.02 23.81
CA PHE A 395 -27.53 -23.34 24.32
C PHE A 395 -28.77 -24.11 24.77
N SER A 396 -29.05 -25.22 24.08
CA SER A 396 -30.26 -26.00 24.32
C SER A 396 -30.16 -26.83 25.61
N ARG A 397 -31.00 -26.50 26.61
CA ARG A 397 -31.31 -27.29 27.82
C ARG A 397 -30.14 -27.55 28.78
N LEU A 398 -29.68 -26.50 29.46
CA LEU A 398 -28.88 -26.60 30.68
C LEU A 398 -29.79 -27.03 31.84
N GLU A 399 -29.45 -28.10 32.57
CA GLU A 399 -30.27 -28.53 33.72
C GLU A 399 -30.30 -27.43 34.80
N SER A 400 -31.52 -27.05 35.18
CA SER A 400 -31.85 -25.90 36.05
C SER A 400 -31.42 -26.05 37.52
N SER A 401 -30.55 -27.02 37.85
CA SER A 401 -30.11 -27.29 39.21
C SER A 401 -28.60 -27.18 39.43
N SER A 402 -27.80 -26.81 38.43
CA SER A 402 -26.36 -26.64 38.64
C SER A 402 -26.03 -25.22 39.14
N THR A 403 -25.48 -25.12 40.34
CA THR A 403 -24.82 -23.90 40.89
C THR A 403 -23.50 -23.57 40.18
N VAL A 404 -23.26 -24.19 39.01
CA VAL A 404 -21.99 -24.22 38.30
C VAL A 404 -22.04 -23.29 37.10
N ARG A 405 -21.14 -22.30 37.09
CA ARG A 405 -21.08 -21.27 36.06
C ARG A 405 -20.43 -21.82 34.78
N ASN A 406 -21.24 -22.21 33.80
CA ASN A 406 -20.76 -22.64 32.48
C ASN A 406 -20.19 -21.44 31.72
N SER A 407 -18.93 -21.55 31.28
CA SER A 407 -18.23 -20.45 30.63
C SER A 407 -18.15 -20.64 29.12
N VAL A 408 -18.26 -19.52 28.40
CA VAL A 408 -18.14 -19.45 26.95
C VAL A 408 -16.99 -18.51 26.63
N LYS A 409 -16.12 -18.93 25.71
CA LYS A 409 -15.11 -18.10 25.09
C LYS A 409 -15.34 -18.08 23.60
N VAL A 410 -15.46 -16.90 23.03
CA VAL A 410 -15.65 -16.67 21.59
C VAL A 410 -14.42 -15.95 21.07
N ARG A 411 -13.83 -16.50 20.00
CA ARG A 411 -12.70 -15.91 19.30
C ARG A 411 -13.02 -15.85 17.81
N GLN A 412 -12.96 -14.66 17.23
CA GLN A 412 -12.99 -14.51 15.78
C GLN A 412 -11.71 -15.11 15.19
N ILE A 413 -11.86 -16.00 14.21
CA ILE A 413 -10.74 -16.68 13.54
C ILE A 413 -10.51 -16.17 12.12
N LYS A 414 -11.53 -15.59 11.47
CA LYS A 414 -11.41 -14.94 10.17
C LYS A 414 -12.32 -13.71 10.10
N ASN A 415 -11.79 -12.56 9.72
CA ASN A 415 -12.59 -11.38 9.41
C ASN A 415 -13.09 -11.49 7.96
N SER A 416 -14.36 -11.14 7.71
CA SER A 416 -14.91 -11.14 6.34
C SER A 416 -14.58 -9.87 5.56
N PHE A 417 -14.13 -8.80 6.23
CA PHE A 417 -13.71 -7.58 5.54
C PHE A 417 -12.46 -7.88 4.69
N PRO A 418 -12.48 -7.52 3.40
CA PRO A 418 -11.30 -7.61 2.54
C PRO A 418 -10.15 -6.76 3.06
N LEU A 419 -9.12 -7.44 3.58
CA LEU A 419 -7.86 -6.86 3.97
C LEU A 419 -6.76 -7.66 3.27
N GLY A 420 -6.07 -7.00 2.35
CA GLY A 420 -5.02 -7.62 1.56
C GLY A 420 -3.70 -6.89 1.63
N SER A 421 -2.72 -7.45 0.94
CA SER A 421 -1.43 -6.83 0.72
C SER A 421 -0.89 -7.12 -0.67
N CYS A 422 -0.06 -6.21 -1.17
CA CYS A 422 0.85 -6.44 -2.27
C CYS A 422 1.81 -7.59 -1.93
N VAL A 423 2.04 -8.44 -2.93
CA VAL A 423 2.95 -9.58 -2.88
C VAL A 423 3.80 -9.61 -4.14
N THR A 424 5.02 -10.08 -4.00
CA THR A 424 5.98 -10.24 -5.09
C THR A 424 6.36 -11.70 -5.24
N ARG A 425 6.83 -12.07 -6.42
CA ARG A 425 7.35 -13.41 -6.67
C ARG A 425 8.54 -13.71 -5.77
N THR A 426 9.46 -12.78 -5.59
CA THR A 426 10.64 -12.94 -4.72
C THR A 426 10.27 -13.00 -3.23
N GLY A 427 9.18 -12.37 -2.83
CA GLY A 427 8.61 -12.47 -1.48
C GLY A 427 8.14 -13.88 -1.12
N MET A 428 7.70 -14.68 -2.11
CA MET A 428 7.25 -16.05 -1.89
C MET A 428 8.35 -16.98 -1.38
N ASP A 429 9.62 -16.72 -1.74
CA ASP A 429 10.74 -17.55 -1.31
C ASP A 429 11.11 -17.29 0.17
N ASN A 430 10.50 -16.28 0.80
CA ASN A 430 10.62 -16.01 2.22
C ASN A 430 9.47 -16.66 3.02
N GLU A 431 9.77 -17.80 3.66
CA GLU A 431 8.79 -18.54 4.47
C GLU A 431 8.13 -17.69 5.58
N LYS A 432 8.87 -16.75 6.19
CA LYS A 432 8.31 -15.85 7.22
C LYS A 432 7.32 -14.86 6.62
N PHE A 433 7.65 -14.32 5.44
CA PHE A 433 6.77 -13.44 4.69
C PHE A 433 5.48 -14.17 4.34
N VAL A 434 5.56 -15.37 3.73
CA VAL A 434 4.38 -16.17 3.35
C VAL A 434 3.56 -16.53 4.59
N LYS A 435 4.19 -16.97 5.68
CA LYS A 435 3.50 -17.29 6.93
C LYS A 435 2.77 -16.08 7.52
N PHE A 436 3.35 -14.89 7.43
CA PHE A 436 2.68 -13.66 7.88
C PHE A 436 1.53 -13.29 6.94
N LEU A 437 1.75 -13.37 5.63
CA LEU A 437 0.77 -13.07 4.59
C LEU A 437 -0.51 -13.87 4.80
N VAL A 438 -0.40 -15.21 4.82
CA VAL A 438 -1.56 -16.12 4.90
C VAL A 438 -2.27 -16.08 6.26
N LYS A 439 -1.59 -15.57 7.29
CA LYS A 439 -2.17 -15.38 8.62
C LYS A 439 -2.94 -14.07 8.73
N SER A 440 -2.49 -13.03 8.04
CA SER A 440 -2.92 -11.65 8.28
C SER A 440 -3.88 -11.12 7.22
N PHE A 441 -3.81 -11.67 6.00
CA PHE A 441 -4.52 -11.14 4.84
C PHE A 441 -5.39 -12.20 4.18
N ASN A 442 -6.54 -11.77 3.67
CA ASN A 442 -7.47 -12.60 2.89
C ASN A 442 -7.58 -12.16 1.42
N TRP A 443 -6.85 -11.10 1.04
CA TRP A 443 -6.71 -10.61 -0.33
C TRP A 443 -5.24 -10.37 -0.68
N ALA A 444 -4.93 -10.39 -1.98
CA ALA A 444 -3.61 -10.05 -2.51
C ALA A 444 -3.70 -9.25 -3.80
N VAL A 445 -2.62 -8.52 -4.11
CA VAL A 445 -2.36 -7.89 -5.40
C VAL A 445 -0.90 -8.15 -5.76
N PHE A 446 -0.57 -8.26 -7.04
CA PHE A 446 0.81 -8.49 -7.48
C PHE A 446 1.47 -7.14 -7.76
N GLU A 447 2.69 -6.93 -7.28
CA GLU A 447 3.35 -5.63 -7.37
C GLU A 447 3.61 -5.22 -8.82
N ASN A 448 4.16 -6.16 -9.60
CA ASN A 448 4.57 -5.92 -10.97
C ASN A 448 4.19 -7.05 -11.93
N GLU A 449 3.98 -8.26 -11.41
CA GLU A 449 3.97 -9.51 -12.16
C GLU A 449 2.81 -9.62 -13.17
N LEU A 450 1.83 -8.74 -13.09
CA LEU A 450 0.74 -8.64 -14.07
C LEU A 450 0.80 -7.38 -14.95
N LYS A 451 1.65 -6.39 -14.63
CA LYS A 451 1.81 -5.17 -15.45
C LYS A 451 2.29 -5.53 -16.86
N TRP A 452 1.93 -4.71 -17.85
CA TRP A 452 2.27 -5.02 -19.25
C TRP A 452 3.79 -5.10 -19.46
N SER A 453 4.55 -4.19 -18.85
CA SER A 453 6.02 -4.19 -18.90
C SER A 453 6.67 -5.44 -18.33
N TRP A 454 6.02 -6.11 -17.38
CA TRP A 454 6.51 -7.37 -16.81
C TRP A 454 6.13 -8.58 -17.66
N THR A 455 4.88 -8.60 -18.11
CA THR A 455 4.31 -9.75 -18.82
C THR A 455 4.66 -9.79 -20.29
N GLU A 456 5.04 -8.66 -20.90
CA GLU A 456 5.53 -8.55 -22.28
C GLU A 456 6.57 -7.40 -22.39
N PRO A 457 7.78 -7.59 -21.83
CA PRO A 457 8.83 -6.56 -21.88
C PRO A 457 9.30 -6.25 -23.30
N GLN A 458 9.22 -7.23 -24.21
CA GLN A 458 9.50 -7.10 -25.64
C GLN A 458 8.34 -7.73 -26.43
N GLU A 459 8.05 -7.22 -27.63
CA GLU A 459 6.96 -7.70 -28.47
C GLU A 459 7.00 -9.23 -28.65
N GLY A 460 5.91 -9.91 -28.26
CA GLY A 460 5.79 -11.36 -28.37
C GLY A 460 6.65 -12.19 -27.40
N LYS A 461 7.40 -11.55 -26.48
CA LYS A 461 8.20 -12.23 -25.44
C LYS A 461 7.46 -12.18 -24.11
N PHE A 462 6.58 -13.16 -23.91
CA PHE A 462 5.72 -13.20 -22.72
C PHE A 462 6.38 -13.82 -21.49
N ASN A 463 6.14 -13.23 -20.32
CA ASN A 463 6.41 -13.83 -19.01
C ASN A 463 5.13 -13.85 -18.15
N TYR A 464 4.42 -14.98 -18.18
CA TYR A 464 3.24 -15.22 -17.33
C TYR A 464 3.53 -16.13 -16.13
N ARG A 465 4.75 -16.66 -16.06
CA ARG A 465 5.14 -17.66 -15.05
C ARG A 465 5.01 -17.10 -13.64
N ASP A 466 5.50 -15.88 -13.41
CA ASP A 466 5.52 -15.29 -12.08
C ASP A 466 4.09 -15.04 -11.55
N ALA A 467 3.20 -14.53 -12.39
CA ALA A 467 1.80 -14.33 -12.05
C ALA A 467 1.06 -15.66 -11.81
N ASP A 468 1.37 -16.71 -12.58
CA ASP A 468 0.79 -18.04 -12.38
C ASP A 468 1.22 -18.64 -11.03
N GLU A 469 2.50 -18.57 -10.69
CA GLU A 469 3.03 -19.08 -9.41
C GLU A 469 2.44 -18.33 -8.21
N LEU A 470 2.25 -17.01 -8.31
CA LEU A 470 1.59 -16.20 -7.29
C LEU A 470 0.09 -16.53 -7.15
N LEU A 471 -0.62 -16.74 -8.26
CA LEU A 471 -2.03 -17.17 -8.24
C LEU A 471 -2.17 -18.54 -7.57
N ASP A 472 -1.28 -19.49 -7.88
CA ASP A 472 -1.30 -20.82 -7.27
C ASP A 472 -1.05 -20.76 -5.76
N LEU A 473 -0.12 -19.91 -5.31
CA LEU A 473 0.07 -19.65 -3.88
C LEU A 473 -1.21 -19.11 -3.25
N CYS A 474 -1.79 -18.04 -3.80
CA CYS A 474 -2.99 -17.41 -3.25
C CYS A 474 -4.16 -18.41 -3.20
N LYS A 475 -4.34 -19.19 -4.26
CA LYS A 475 -5.37 -20.24 -4.34
C LYS A 475 -5.18 -21.31 -3.27
N SER A 476 -3.94 -21.75 -3.02
CA SER A 476 -3.65 -22.78 -2.00
C SER A 476 -4.03 -22.34 -0.58
N TYR A 477 -4.03 -21.03 -0.31
CA TYR A 477 -4.41 -20.44 0.97
C TYR A 477 -5.78 -19.76 0.97
N ASN A 478 -6.56 -19.89 -0.10
CA ASN A 478 -7.88 -19.28 -0.25
C ASN A 478 -7.85 -17.74 -0.06
N ILE A 479 -6.84 -17.11 -0.68
CA ILE A 479 -6.65 -15.67 -0.77
C ILE A 479 -7.19 -15.20 -2.12
N GLU A 480 -8.08 -14.22 -2.11
CA GLU A 480 -8.65 -13.62 -3.32
C GLU A 480 -7.66 -12.62 -3.93
N VAL A 481 -7.67 -12.44 -5.25
CA VAL A 481 -6.62 -11.67 -5.94
C VAL A 481 -7.18 -10.55 -6.83
N ARG A 482 -6.58 -9.36 -6.71
CA ARG A 482 -6.75 -8.22 -7.62
C ARG A 482 -5.73 -8.30 -8.75
N GLY A 483 -6.19 -8.17 -9.99
CA GLY A 483 -5.33 -8.03 -11.16
C GLY A 483 -4.90 -6.59 -11.36
N HIS A 484 -3.64 -6.29 -11.01
CA HIS A 484 -3.04 -4.97 -11.18
C HIS A 484 -1.83 -5.05 -12.13
N CYS A 485 -1.87 -4.44 -13.31
CA CYS A 485 -3.01 -3.82 -13.97
C CYS A 485 -3.02 -4.23 -15.45
N ILE A 486 -4.15 -4.03 -16.16
CA ILE A 486 -4.21 -4.36 -17.59
C ILE A 486 -3.38 -3.34 -18.39
N PHE A 487 -3.63 -2.05 -18.14
CA PHE A 487 -2.95 -0.90 -18.72
C PHE A 487 -2.57 0.13 -17.64
N TRP A 488 -1.58 0.96 -17.95
CA TRP A 488 -1.16 2.09 -17.12
C TRP A 488 -0.89 3.30 -18.03
N GLU A 489 -1.44 4.46 -17.72
CA GLU A 489 -1.39 5.65 -18.61
C GLU A 489 -0.05 6.39 -18.62
N MET A 490 0.81 6.18 -17.63
CA MET A 490 2.03 6.95 -17.49
C MET A 490 3.08 6.50 -18.51
N GLU A 491 3.56 7.42 -19.35
CA GLU A 491 4.48 7.08 -20.44
C GLU A 491 5.77 6.38 -19.96
N TYR A 492 6.28 6.74 -18.77
CA TYR A 492 7.46 6.11 -18.19
C TYR A 492 7.25 4.61 -17.87
N ALA A 493 6.01 4.18 -17.71
CA ALA A 493 5.65 2.79 -17.44
C ALA A 493 5.48 1.96 -18.73
N ILE A 494 5.41 2.61 -19.89
CA ILE A 494 5.21 1.95 -21.17
C ILE A 494 6.55 1.50 -21.77
N GLN A 495 6.61 0.24 -22.18
CA GLN A 495 7.79 -0.37 -22.80
C GLN A 495 8.18 0.35 -24.09
N SER A 496 9.47 0.40 -24.39
CA SER A 496 10.00 1.08 -25.59
C SER A 496 9.36 0.60 -26.89
N TRP A 497 9.10 -0.71 -27.03
CA TRP A 497 8.49 -1.28 -28.23
C TRP A 497 7.03 -0.85 -28.42
N VAL A 498 6.27 -0.64 -27.33
CA VAL A 498 4.89 -0.12 -27.41
C VAL A 498 4.91 1.37 -27.74
N ARG A 499 5.85 2.12 -27.14
CA ARG A 499 6.01 3.56 -27.40
C ARG A 499 6.31 3.84 -28.87
N SER A 500 7.13 3.01 -29.53
CA SER A 500 7.56 3.22 -30.92
C SER A 500 6.51 2.89 -31.99
N LEU A 501 5.38 2.27 -31.64
CA LEU A 501 4.33 1.90 -32.61
C LEU A 501 3.67 3.14 -33.23
N ASN A 502 3.11 3.03 -34.43
CA ASN A 502 2.16 4.04 -34.90
C ASN A 502 0.76 3.76 -34.32
N ALA A 503 -0.23 4.63 -34.57
CA ALA A 503 -1.58 4.48 -34.00
C ALA A 503 -2.23 3.12 -34.34
N SER A 504 -2.08 2.62 -35.58
CA SER A 504 -2.62 1.32 -35.98
C SER A 504 -1.93 0.16 -35.26
N GLY A 505 -0.60 0.19 -35.17
CA GLY A 505 0.18 -0.81 -34.46
C GLY A 505 -0.15 -0.82 -32.96
N LEU A 506 -0.26 0.36 -32.35
CA LEU A 506 -0.63 0.51 -30.95
C LEU A 506 -2.04 -0.01 -30.67
N MET A 507 -3.02 0.27 -31.54
CA MET A 507 -4.37 -0.29 -31.41
C MET A 507 -4.34 -1.83 -31.46
N THR A 508 -3.60 -2.42 -32.41
CA THR A 508 -3.42 -3.87 -32.48
C THR A 508 -2.77 -4.43 -31.20
N ALA A 509 -1.73 -3.79 -30.69
CA ALA A 509 -1.07 -4.19 -29.44
C ALA A 509 -2.03 -4.13 -28.23
N VAL A 510 -2.84 -3.08 -28.12
CA VAL A 510 -3.88 -2.95 -27.08
C VAL A 510 -4.91 -4.08 -27.18
N GLN A 511 -5.39 -4.41 -28.38
CA GLN A 511 -6.34 -5.51 -28.58
C GLN A 511 -5.72 -6.88 -28.27
N ASN A 512 -4.47 -7.09 -28.65
CA ASN A 512 -3.72 -8.31 -28.32
C ASN A 512 -3.53 -8.46 -26.81
N ARG A 513 -3.19 -7.36 -26.12
CA ARG A 513 -3.04 -7.32 -24.66
C ARG A 513 -4.35 -7.67 -23.95
N LEU A 514 -5.46 -7.04 -24.33
CA LEU A 514 -6.80 -7.35 -23.80
C LEU A 514 -7.13 -8.83 -23.99
N THR A 515 -7.07 -9.30 -25.25
CA THR A 515 -7.45 -10.67 -25.60
C THR A 515 -6.56 -11.70 -24.91
N GLY A 516 -5.24 -11.53 -24.96
CA GLY A 516 -4.27 -12.47 -24.41
C GLY A 516 -4.36 -12.58 -22.89
N LEU A 517 -4.30 -11.44 -22.19
CA LEU A 517 -4.32 -11.41 -20.72
C LEU A 517 -5.65 -11.92 -20.17
N LEU A 518 -6.77 -11.37 -20.64
CA LEU A 518 -8.08 -11.66 -20.05
C LEU A 518 -8.64 -13.02 -20.43
N THR A 519 -8.28 -13.56 -21.61
CA THR A 519 -8.65 -14.95 -21.94
C THR A 519 -7.86 -15.93 -21.08
N ARG A 520 -6.56 -15.68 -20.83
CA ARG A 520 -5.72 -16.54 -20.00
C ARG A 520 -6.18 -16.58 -18.54
N TYR A 521 -6.55 -15.42 -18.00
CA TYR A 521 -6.86 -15.25 -16.58
C TYR A 521 -8.35 -15.16 -16.26
N LYS A 522 -9.21 -15.48 -17.23
CA LYS A 522 -10.68 -15.45 -17.09
C LYS A 522 -11.16 -16.11 -15.80
N GLY A 523 -11.79 -15.33 -14.94
CA GLY A 523 -12.36 -15.78 -13.66
C GLY A 523 -11.34 -16.10 -12.56
N LYS A 524 -10.04 -15.82 -12.76
CA LYS A 524 -8.99 -16.05 -11.77
C LYS A 524 -8.76 -14.84 -10.87
N PHE A 525 -8.93 -13.62 -11.38
CA PHE A 525 -8.90 -12.39 -10.59
C PHE A 525 -10.32 -11.93 -10.29
N ARG A 526 -10.55 -11.43 -9.07
CA ARG A 526 -11.85 -10.90 -8.69
C ARG A 526 -12.05 -9.49 -9.20
N HIS A 527 -10.98 -8.69 -9.16
CA HIS A 527 -10.98 -7.31 -9.61
C HIS A 527 -9.90 -7.11 -10.66
N TYR A 528 -10.09 -6.14 -11.56
CA TYR A 528 -9.05 -5.64 -12.43
C TYR A 528 -8.97 -4.12 -12.36
N ASP A 529 -7.76 -3.60 -12.15
CA ASP A 529 -7.44 -2.21 -12.45
C ASP A 529 -7.24 -2.14 -13.98
N VAL A 530 -8.23 -1.57 -14.68
CA VAL A 530 -8.27 -1.66 -16.15
C VAL A 530 -7.24 -0.75 -16.79
N ASN A 531 -7.23 0.50 -16.37
CA ASN A 531 -6.28 1.50 -16.86
C ASN A 531 -5.92 2.42 -15.70
N ASN A 532 -4.70 2.25 -15.19
CA ASN A 532 -4.21 2.90 -13.98
C ASN A 532 -3.86 4.39 -14.25
N GLU A 533 -4.13 5.27 -13.30
CA GLU A 533 -3.67 6.67 -13.26
C GLU A 533 -4.16 7.55 -14.43
N MET A 534 -5.45 7.43 -14.75
CA MET A 534 -6.07 8.15 -15.87
C MET A 534 -6.25 9.65 -15.62
N LEU A 535 -6.15 10.12 -14.38
CA LEU A 535 -6.14 11.56 -14.05
C LEU A 535 -4.78 12.20 -14.33
N HIS A 536 -3.69 11.42 -14.32
CA HIS A 536 -2.33 11.94 -14.47
C HIS A 536 -1.70 11.67 -15.83
N GLY A 537 -2.09 10.61 -16.52
CA GLY A 537 -1.57 10.25 -17.84
C GLY A 537 -2.61 10.33 -18.96
N SER A 538 -2.13 10.43 -20.20
CA SER A 538 -2.95 10.51 -21.42
C SER A 538 -2.37 9.73 -22.60
N PHE A 539 -1.45 8.80 -22.35
CA PHE A 539 -0.70 8.08 -23.40
C PHE A 539 -1.61 7.41 -24.44
N TYR A 540 -2.66 6.70 -24.00
CA TYR A 540 -3.58 6.03 -24.91
C TYR A 540 -4.55 6.98 -25.62
N PRO A 541 -5.29 7.88 -24.93
CA PRO A 541 -6.24 8.77 -25.61
C PRO A 541 -5.58 9.74 -26.59
N ASP A 542 -4.36 10.21 -26.32
CA ASP A 542 -3.64 11.13 -27.23
C ASP A 542 -3.26 10.45 -28.56
N ARG A 543 -3.13 9.12 -28.56
CA ARG A 543 -2.66 8.34 -29.72
C ARG A 543 -3.75 7.53 -30.42
N LEU A 544 -4.77 7.12 -29.68
CA LEU A 544 -5.86 6.25 -30.15
C LEU A 544 -7.22 6.94 -30.14
N GLY A 545 -7.31 8.16 -29.63
CA GLY A 545 -8.55 8.93 -29.50
C GLY A 545 -9.25 8.72 -28.17
N LYS A 546 -10.07 9.70 -27.78
CA LYS A 546 -10.73 9.81 -26.46
C LYS A 546 -11.56 8.58 -26.05
N ASP A 547 -12.13 7.85 -27.00
CA ASP A 547 -13.04 6.73 -26.73
C ASP A 547 -12.29 5.45 -26.30
N ILE A 548 -10.96 5.42 -26.41
CA ILE A 548 -10.15 4.22 -26.13
C ILE A 548 -10.32 3.72 -24.70
N ARG A 549 -10.40 4.62 -23.72
CA ARG A 549 -10.56 4.26 -22.30
C ARG A 549 -11.86 3.50 -22.10
N ALA A 550 -12.98 4.02 -22.62
CA ALA A 550 -14.26 3.32 -22.52
C ALA A 550 -14.26 1.99 -23.27
N ASN A 551 -13.59 1.90 -24.42
CA ASN A 551 -13.45 0.66 -25.19
C ASN A 551 -12.65 -0.41 -24.42
N MET A 552 -11.57 -0.05 -23.73
CA MET A 552 -10.79 -0.97 -22.89
C MET A 552 -11.68 -1.63 -21.82
N PHE A 553 -12.52 -0.85 -21.13
CA PHE A 553 -13.46 -1.38 -20.12
C PHE A 553 -14.53 -2.30 -20.74
N LYS A 554 -15.10 -1.92 -21.90
CA LYS A 554 -16.12 -2.74 -22.58
C LYS A 554 -15.55 -4.09 -23.01
N THR A 555 -14.41 -4.08 -23.71
CA THR A 555 -13.74 -5.30 -24.15
C THR A 555 -13.27 -6.13 -22.96
N ALA A 556 -12.82 -5.50 -21.88
CA ALA A 556 -12.43 -6.25 -20.68
C ALA A 556 -13.60 -7.03 -20.07
N ARG A 557 -14.78 -6.41 -19.98
CA ARG A 557 -16.01 -7.06 -19.50
C ARG A 557 -16.46 -8.21 -20.40
N GLU A 558 -16.31 -8.07 -21.71
CA GLU A 558 -16.67 -9.12 -22.68
C GLU A 558 -15.78 -10.36 -22.52
N LEU A 559 -14.47 -10.15 -22.35
CA LEU A 559 -13.49 -11.22 -22.23
C LEU A 559 -13.57 -11.92 -20.86
N ASP A 560 -13.67 -11.15 -19.78
CA ASP A 560 -13.86 -11.66 -18.42
C ASP A 560 -15.08 -11.02 -17.71
N PRO A 561 -16.28 -11.64 -17.82
CA PRO A 561 -17.47 -11.11 -17.20
C PRO A 561 -17.53 -11.30 -15.68
N TYR A 562 -16.63 -12.10 -15.09
CA TYR A 562 -16.65 -12.45 -13.67
C TYR A 562 -15.93 -11.44 -12.79
N ALA A 563 -15.04 -10.63 -13.36
CA ALA A 563 -14.27 -9.64 -12.61
C ALA A 563 -15.03 -8.30 -12.50
N THR A 564 -14.87 -7.64 -11.36
CA THR A 564 -15.26 -6.23 -11.20
C THR A 564 -14.16 -5.34 -11.77
N LEU A 565 -14.53 -4.39 -12.62
CA LEU A 565 -13.58 -3.49 -13.28
C LEU A 565 -13.46 -2.18 -12.50
N PHE A 566 -12.24 -1.83 -12.13
CA PHE A 566 -11.92 -0.65 -11.33
C PHE A 566 -11.25 0.43 -12.18
N VAL A 567 -11.61 1.69 -11.89
CA VAL A 567 -10.70 2.83 -12.07
C VAL A 567 -9.76 2.87 -10.86
N ASN A 568 -8.50 3.29 -11.01
CA ASN A 568 -7.53 3.31 -9.91
C ASN A 568 -6.60 4.52 -10.04
N ASP A 569 -6.52 5.36 -8.99
CA ASP A 569 -5.75 6.61 -9.03
C ASP A 569 -5.28 7.06 -7.62
N TYR A 570 -4.31 8.00 -7.55
CA TYR A 570 -3.65 8.45 -6.30
C TYR A 570 -3.92 9.92 -5.96
N HIS A 571 -3.65 10.31 -4.70
CA HIS A 571 -3.88 11.66 -4.12
C HIS A 571 -5.36 12.13 -4.06
N ILE A 572 -6.31 11.22 -4.26
CA ILE A 572 -7.75 11.54 -4.26
C ILE A 572 -8.23 11.99 -2.87
N GLU A 573 -7.59 11.50 -1.82
CA GLU A 573 -8.06 11.49 -0.44
C GLU A 573 -7.28 12.40 0.52
N ASP A 574 -6.28 13.12 0.01
CA ASP A 574 -5.36 13.93 0.83
C ASP A 574 -5.42 15.44 0.57
N GLY A 575 -6.04 15.89 -0.52
CA GLY A 575 -6.20 17.32 -0.85
C GLY A 575 -4.89 18.00 -1.30
N SER A 576 -3.91 17.22 -1.74
CA SER A 576 -2.56 17.71 -2.05
C SER A 576 -2.21 17.78 -3.54
N ASP A 577 -3.07 17.25 -4.43
CA ASP A 577 -2.87 17.30 -5.89
C ASP A 577 -4.15 17.73 -6.62
N ILE A 578 -4.14 18.92 -7.22
CA ILE A 578 -5.26 19.45 -8.01
C ILE A 578 -5.61 18.62 -9.25
N ARG A 579 -4.70 17.78 -9.77
CA ARG A 579 -5.00 16.89 -10.91
C ARG A 579 -5.93 15.77 -10.48
N SER A 580 -5.91 15.43 -9.19
CA SER A 580 -6.55 14.26 -8.63
C SER A 580 -7.47 14.62 -7.47
N THR A 581 -8.57 15.31 -7.77
CA THR A 581 -9.60 15.63 -6.78
C THR A 581 -10.75 14.63 -6.84
N PRO A 582 -11.51 14.43 -5.73
CA PRO A 582 -12.72 13.63 -5.75
C PRO A 582 -13.67 14.04 -6.88
N GLU A 583 -13.84 15.34 -7.13
CA GLU A 583 -14.70 15.87 -8.19
C GLU A 583 -14.22 15.47 -9.58
N LYS A 584 -12.92 15.60 -9.88
CA LYS A 584 -12.35 15.21 -11.17
C LYS A 584 -12.46 13.70 -11.39
N PHE A 585 -12.27 12.91 -10.33
CA PHE A 585 -12.39 11.46 -10.42
C PHE A 585 -13.84 11.01 -10.63
N ILE A 586 -14.80 11.63 -9.93
CA ILE A 586 -16.24 11.44 -10.15
C ILE A 586 -16.59 11.76 -11.60
N GLN A 587 -16.13 12.91 -12.12
CA GLN A 587 -16.39 13.31 -13.50
C GLN A 587 -15.83 12.29 -14.51
N GLN A 588 -14.60 11.82 -14.30
CA GLN A 588 -13.99 10.78 -15.14
C GLN A 588 -14.81 9.48 -15.14
N ILE A 589 -15.28 9.03 -13.97
CA ILE A 589 -16.11 7.82 -13.84
C ILE A 589 -17.44 8.00 -14.58
N LEU A 590 -18.10 9.14 -14.40
CA LEU A 590 -19.37 9.44 -15.06
C LEU A 590 -19.21 9.49 -16.59
N ASP A 591 -18.11 10.07 -17.08
CA ASP A 591 -17.82 10.14 -18.52
C ASP A 591 -17.54 8.76 -19.12
N LEU A 592 -16.86 7.87 -18.39
CA LEU A 592 -16.67 6.47 -18.78
C LEU A 592 -18.01 5.73 -18.84
N GLN A 593 -18.83 5.84 -17.79
CA GLN A 593 -20.13 5.19 -17.72
C GLN A 593 -21.08 5.70 -18.81
N LYS A 594 -21.07 7.00 -19.12
CA LYS A 594 -21.83 7.60 -20.22
C LYS A 594 -21.44 7.05 -21.59
N GLN A 595 -20.18 6.64 -21.76
CA GLN A 595 -19.67 5.97 -22.98
C GLN A 595 -19.90 4.45 -22.98
N GLY A 596 -20.61 3.92 -21.98
CA GLY A 596 -20.96 2.51 -21.85
C GLY A 596 -19.88 1.65 -21.19
N ALA A 597 -18.87 2.24 -20.56
CA ALA A 597 -17.86 1.49 -19.80
C ALA A 597 -18.48 0.89 -18.52
N PRO A 598 -18.39 -0.42 -18.27
CA PRO A 598 -18.94 -1.06 -17.08
C PRO A 598 -18.02 -0.91 -15.86
N VAL A 599 -17.78 0.34 -15.43
CA VAL A 599 -17.03 0.67 -14.21
C VAL A 599 -17.79 0.14 -13.00
N GLY A 600 -17.19 -0.81 -12.29
CA GLY A 600 -17.80 -1.52 -11.17
C GLY A 600 -17.22 -1.19 -9.80
N GLY A 601 -16.14 -0.42 -9.72
CA GLY A 601 -15.54 0.00 -8.45
C GLY A 601 -14.56 1.18 -8.60
N ILE A 602 -14.28 1.82 -7.47
CA ILE A 602 -13.39 2.98 -7.34
C ILE A 602 -12.16 2.55 -6.54
N GLY A 603 -10.99 2.60 -7.16
CA GLY A 603 -9.70 2.38 -6.53
C GLY A 603 -9.07 3.70 -6.13
N ILE A 604 -8.79 3.85 -4.84
CA ILE A 604 -7.97 4.92 -4.27
C ILE A 604 -6.66 4.27 -3.88
N GLN A 605 -5.54 4.66 -4.49
CA GLN A 605 -4.25 4.02 -4.19
C GLN A 605 -3.94 4.09 -2.69
N GLY A 606 -4.03 5.26 -2.05
CA GLY A 606 -3.80 5.34 -0.61
C GLY A 606 -2.35 5.66 -0.22
N HIS A 607 -1.54 6.18 -1.14
CA HIS A 607 -0.18 6.64 -0.85
C HIS A 607 -0.21 8.00 -0.12
N ILE A 608 -0.33 7.98 1.21
CA ILE A 608 -0.53 9.20 2.00
C ILE A 608 0.66 9.46 2.92
N ASP A 609 1.17 10.70 2.95
CA ASP A 609 2.28 11.08 3.83
C ASP A 609 1.83 11.59 5.19
N VAL A 610 0.81 12.46 5.21
CA VAL A 610 0.34 13.12 6.44
C VAL A 610 -1.18 13.01 6.51
N PRO A 611 -1.73 11.84 6.90
CA PRO A 611 -3.18 11.62 6.85
C PRO A 611 -3.94 12.44 7.89
N VAL A 612 -5.05 13.04 7.46
CA VAL A 612 -6.04 13.69 8.32
C VAL A 612 -7.41 13.09 8.08
N GLY A 613 -7.98 12.52 9.15
CA GLY A 613 -9.21 11.74 9.07
C GLY A 613 -10.39 12.45 8.39
N PRO A 614 -10.73 13.70 8.77
CA PRO A 614 -11.81 14.44 8.11
C PRO A 614 -11.57 14.79 6.63
N ILE A 615 -10.31 14.94 6.18
CA ILE A 615 -10.00 15.15 4.75
C ILE A 615 -10.30 13.86 3.97
N ILE A 616 -9.78 12.73 4.46
CA ILE A 616 -10.03 11.41 3.88
C ILE A 616 -11.54 11.12 3.85
N CYS A 617 -12.24 11.38 4.96
CA CYS A 617 -13.69 11.18 5.05
C CYS A 617 -14.45 12.04 4.03
N SER A 618 -14.08 13.30 3.84
CA SER A 618 -14.68 14.19 2.85
C SER A 618 -14.56 13.62 1.42
N ALA A 619 -13.39 13.10 1.06
CA ALA A 619 -13.19 12.43 -0.23
C ALA A 619 -14.06 11.17 -0.37
N LEU A 620 -14.10 10.32 0.66
CA LEU A 620 -14.90 9.09 0.67
C LEU A 620 -16.41 9.37 0.61
N ASP A 621 -16.89 10.40 1.31
CA ASP A 621 -18.30 10.81 1.31
C ASP A 621 -18.72 11.28 -0.08
N LYS A 622 -17.88 12.06 -0.77
CA LYS A 622 -18.12 12.51 -2.15
C LYS A 622 -18.16 11.35 -3.13
N LEU A 623 -17.15 10.47 -3.11
CA LEU A 623 -17.07 9.31 -3.99
C LEU A 623 -18.20 8.31 -3.72
N GLY A 624 -18.61 8.16 -2.46
CA GLY A 624 -19.68 7.25 -2.04
C GLY A 624 -21.04 7.59 -2.65
N ILE A 625 -21.26 8.82 -3.13
CA ILE A 625 -22.48 9.23 -3.83
C ILE A 625 -22.70 8.41 -5.11
N LEU A 626 -21.63 7.94 -5.77
CA LEU A 626 -21.72 7.12 -6.98
C LEU A 626 -22.36 5.75 -6.74
N GLY A 627 -22.43 5.28 -5.49
CA GLY A 627 -23.08 4.02 -5.13
C GLY A 627 -22.37 2.75 -5.61
N ILE A 628 -21.14 2.87 -6.12
CA ILE A 628 -20.25 1.75 -6.45
C ILE A 628 -19.17 1.62 -5.36
N PRO A 629 -18.64 0.40 -5.12
CA PRO A 629 -17.72 0.15 -4.01
C PRO A 629 -16.40 0.90 -4.15
N ILE A 630 -15.93 1.47 -3.03
CA ILE A 630 -14.61 2.10 -2.90
C ILE A 630 -13.63 1.10 -2.28
N TRP A 631 -12.41 1.06 -2.79
CA TRP A 631 -11.32 0.28 -2.25
C TRP A 631 -10.08 1.15 -2.08
N PHE A 632 -9.43 1.04 -0.93
CA PHE A 632 -8.02 1.39 -0.85
C PHE A 632 -7.24 0.25 -1.50
N THR A 633 -6.52 0.53 -2.57
CA THR A 633 -5.92 -0.50 -3.44
C THR A 633 -4.44 -0.71 -3.19
N GLU A 634 -3.74 0.30 -2.67
CA GLU A 634 -2.28 0.40 -2.56
C GLU A 634 -1.86 1.17 -1.29
N LEU A 635 -2.59 0.99 -0.19
CA LEU A 635 -2.41 1.82 1.01
C LEU A 635 -1.02 1.63 1.62
N ASP A 636 -0.30 2.73 1.75
CA ASP A 636 0.88 2.82 2.59
C ASP A 636 1.06 4.24 3.17
N VAL A 637 1.85 4.32 4.23
CA VAL A 637 2.24 5.59 4.85
C VAL A 637 3.73 5.54 5.13
N SER A 638 4.45 6.60 4.77
CA SER A 638 5.90 6.65 4.88
C SER A 638 6.33 7.64 5.95
N CYS A 639 7.02 7.16 6.98
CA CYS A 639 7.70 8.03 7.95
C CYS A 639 8.91 7.28 8.56
N PRO A 640 10.09 7.92 8.63
CA PRO A 640 11.26 7.33 9.30
C PRO A 640 10.99 6.94 10.75
N ASN A 641 10.17 7.72 11.47
CA ASN A 641 9.78 7.38 12.84
C ASN A 641 8.64 6.35 12.84
N GLU A 642 8.96 5.12 13.26
CA GLU A 642 8.01 3.99 13.26
C GLU A 642 6.73 4.24 14.07
N PHE A 643 6.79 5.07 15.12
CA PHE A 643 5.61 5.37 15.93
C PHE A 643 4.65 6.33 15.23
N VAL A 644 5.22 7.34 14.54
CA VAL A 644 4.44 8.27 13.73
C VAL A 644 3.81 7.52 12.56
N ARG A 645 4.61 6.67 11.89
CA ARG A 645 4.12 5.79 10.82
C ARG A 645 2.97 4.90 11.26
N ALA A 646 3.10 4.23 12.39
CA ALA A 646 2.05 3.36 12.93
C ALA A 646 0.77 4.16 13.26
N ASP A 647 0.94 5.35 13.86
CA ASP A 647 -0.17 6.22 14.18
C ASP A 647 -0.91 6.72 12.92
N ASP A 648 -0.18 7.03 11.85
CA ASP A 648 -0.72 7.49 10.56
C ASP A 648 -1.47 6.37 9.84
N LEU A 649 -0.90 5.17 9.80
CA LEU A 649 -1.55 4.00 9.21
C LEU A 649 -2.87 3.70 9.94
N GLU A 650 -2.88 3.85 11.27
CA GLU A 650 -4.09 3.68 12.08
C GLU A 650 -5.17 4.72 11.73
N VAL A 651 -4.81 5.97 11.40
CA VAL A 651 -5.77 6.98 10.93
C VAL A 651 -6.46 6.50 9.66
N VAL A 652 -5.70 6.16 8.62
CA VAL A 652 -6.27 5.78 7.32
C VAL A 652 -7.09 4.50 7.43
N LEU A 653 -6.55 3.46 8.07
CA LEU A 653 -7.26 2.19 8.25
C LEU A 653 -8.58 2.35 9.01
N ARG A 654 -8.62 3.20 10.05
CA ARG A 654 -9.85 3.42 10.81
C ARG A 654 -10.89 4.19 10.02
N GLU A 655 -10.49 5.20 9.25
CA GLU A 655 -11.41 5.93 8.37
C GLU A 655 -11.98 5.01 7.29
N ALA A 656 -11.11 4.29 6.58
CA ALA A 656 -11.49 3.34 5.55
C ALA A 656 -12.46 2.27 6.09
N PHE A 657 -12.13 1.65 7.22
CA PHE A 657 -12.97 0.60 7.79
C PHE A 657 -14.30 1.13 8.36
N ALA A 658 -14.33 2.38 8.85
CA ALA A 658 -15.54 3.00 9.38
C ALA A 658 -16.50 3.46 8.28
N HIS A 659 -16.01 3.77 7.08
CA HIS A 659 -16.82 4.32 6.01
C HIS A 659 -17.68 3.25 5.31
N PRO A 660 -19.00 3.45 5.12
CA PRO A 660 -19.89 2.41 4.59
C PRO A 660 -19.65 2.08 3.10
N ALA A 661 -19.19 3.03 2.30
CA ALA A 661 -18.91 2.81 0.87
C ALA A 661 -17.58 2.09 0.61
N VAL A 662 -16.71 1.98 1.63
CA VAL A 662 -15.44 1.26 1.49
C VAL A 662 -15.68 -0.23 1.70
N GLU A 663 -15.32 -1.04 0.72
CA GLU A 663 -15.52 -2.48 0.75
C GLU A 663 -14.23 -3.29 0.87
N GLY A 664 -13.07 -2.65 0.80
CA GLY A 664 -11.80 -3.33 1.07
C GLY A 664 -10.61 -2.41 1.15
N VAL A 665 -9.53 -2.93 1.73
CA VAL A 665 -8.24 -2.28 1.84
C VAL A 665 -7.15 -3.27 1.44
N ILE A 666 -6.26 -2.87 0.55
CA ILE A 666 -5.00 -3.57 0.27
C ILE A 666 -3.85 -2.65 0.63
N LEU A 667 -2.90 -3.17 1.40
CA LEU A 667 -1.65 -2.48 1.71
C LEU A 667 -0.67 -2.64 0.54
N TRP A 668 0.10 -1.60 0.19
CA TRP A 668 1.12 -1.71 -0.86
C TRP A 668 2.44 -2.29 -0.34
N GLY A 669 2.32 -3.51 0.19
CA GLY A 669 3.37 -4.21 0.89
C GLY A 669 3.24 -4.05 2.40
N PHE A 670 4.01 -4.84 3.13
CA PHE A 670 4.01 -4.82 4.60
C PHE A 670 5.38 -5.11 5.20
N TRP A 671 6.35 -5.56 4.39
CA TRP A 671 7.61 -6.11 4.85
C TRP A 671 8.75 -5.24 4.33
N GLU A 672 9.64 -4.79 5.22
CA GLU A 672 10.68 -3.77 4.98
C GLU A 672 11.42 -3.88 3.64
N LEU A 673 11.81 -5.09 3.24
CA LEU A 673 12.62 -5.35 2.06
C LEU A 673 11.82 -5.56 0.77
N TYR A 674 10.49 -5.50 0.86
CA TYR A 674 9.55 -5.68 -0.24
C TYR A 674 8.57 -4.49 -0.30
N MET A 675 9.05 -3.29 0.08
CA MET A 675 8.31 -2.04 -0.06
C MET A 675 8.89 -1.23 -1.22
N SER A 676 8.02 -0.66 -2.06
CA SER A 676 8.42 0.32 -3.07
C SER A 676 8.83 1.66 -2.45
N ARG A 677 8.22 2.02 -1.31
CA ARG A 677 8.49 3.24 -0.55
C ARG A 677 9.33 2.95 0.69
N LYS A 678 10.39 3.75 0.90
CA LYS A 678 11.22 3.65 2.11
C LYS A 678 10.41 3.94 3.35
N ASN A 679 10.72 3.27 4.46
CA ASN A 679 10.07 3.49 5.75
C ASN A 679 8.53 3.40 5.68
N ALA A 680 7.99 2.48 4.88
CA ALA A 680 6.55 2.28 4.73
C ALA A 680 6.06 0.91 5.28
N HIS A 681 6.96 0.13 5.87
CA HIS A 681 6.67 -1.24 6.30
C HIS A 681 6.00 -1.34 7.67
N LEU A 682 5.12 -2.35 7.78
CA LEU A 682 4.48 -2.80 9.02
C LEU A 682 5.36 -3.77 9.81
N VAL A 683 6.17 -4.56 9.09
CA VAL A 683 7.01 -5.64 9.60
C VAL A 683 8.44 -5.39 9.19
N ASN A 684 9.34 -5.31 10.18
CA ASN A 684 10.77 -5.16 9.94
C ASN A 684 11.34 -6.41 9.25
N ALA A 685 12.51 -6.30 8.63
CA ALA A 685 13.17 -7.39 7.93
C ALA A 685 13.38 -8.66 8.79
N ASP A 686 13.48 -8.50 10.12
CA ASP A 686 13.64 -9.61 11.07
C ASP A 686 12.31 -10.34 11.42
N GLY A 687 11.17 -9.76 11.04
CA GLY A 687 9.82 -10.27 11.26
C GLY A 687 9.09 -9.68 12.47
N LYS A 688 9.63 -8.63 13.12
CA LYS A 688 8.95 -7.94 14.22
C LYS A 688 7.88 -6.98 13.70
N ILE A 689 6.72 -6.97 14.37
CA ILE A 689 5.50 -6.24 13.99
C ILE A 689 5.39 -4.95 14.79
N ASN A 690 4.88 -3.90 14.16
CA ASN A 690 4.72 -2.57 14.76
C ASN A 690 3.26 -2.27 15.27
N ALA A 691 2.49 -3.31 15.66
CA ALA A 691 1.07 -3.33 16.16
C ALA A 691 -0.05 -3.08 15.10
N ALA A 692 -1.35 -3.43 15.21
CA ALA A 692 -2.27 -3.86 16.30
C ALA A 692 -3.39 -4.85 15.80
N GLU A 693 -4.28 -5.32 16.69
CA GLU A 693 -5.25 -6.43 16.47
C GLU A 693 -6.71 -5.98 16.18
N TRP A 694 -7.36 -6.57 15.16
CA TRP A 694 -8.70 -6.20 14.63
C TRP A 694 -9.74 -7.33 14.73
N LEU A 695 -9.58 -8.22 15.70
CA LEU A 695 -10.44 -9.40 15.87
C LEU A 695 -11.37 -9.25 17.08
N SER A 696 -12.61 -9.73 16.93
CA SER A 696 -13.58 -9.78 18.03
C SER A 696 -13.28 -10.93 18.99
N HIS A 697 -13.32 -10.62 20.27
CA HIS A 697 -13.21 -11.58 21.36
C HIS A 697 -14.31 -11.30 22.38
N ALA A 698 -14.94 -12.35 22.91
CA ALA A 698 -15.89 -12.25 23.99
C ALA A 698 -15.73 -13.45 24.92
N SER A 699 -15.92 -13.22 26.22
CA SER A 699 -15.93 -14.30 27.20
C SER A 699 -16.91 -13.97 28.30
N GLY A 700 -17.61 -14.98 28.79
CA GLY A 700 -18.50 -14.81 29.92
C GLY A 700 -19.21 -16.10 30.27
N TYR A 701 -20.37 -15.96 30.89
CA TYR A 701 -21.19 -17.06 31.36
C TYR A 701 -22.52 -17.05 30.64
N ILE A 702 -23.10 -18.24 30.48
CA ILE A 702 -24.44 -18.39 29.94
C ILE A 702 -25.44 -17.85 30.97
N ASP A 703 -26.42 -17.08 30.50
CA ASP A 703 -27.48 -16.53 31.34
C ASP A 703 -28.55 -17.58 31.71
N GLU A 704 -29.53 -17.16 32.53
CA GLU A 704 -30.61 -18.03 33.01
C GLU A 704 -31.54 -18.53 31.89
N LEU A 705 -31.52 -17.88 30.72
CA LEU A 705 -32.27 -18.27 29.54
C LEU A 705 -31.49 -19.25 28.64
N GLY A 706 -30.28 -19.63 29.03
CA GLY A 706 -29.41 -20.48 28.22
C GLY A 706 -28.74 -19.73 27.07
N GLU A 707 -28.58 -18.41 27.18
CA GLU A 707 -28.04 -17.58 26.11
C GLU A 707 -26.68 -16.97 26.47
N PHE A 708 -25.86 -16.75 25.45
CA PHE A 708 -24.68 -15.89 25.53
C PHE A 708 -24.76 -14.84 24.42
N ARG A 709 -24.78 -13.56 24.83
CA ARG A 709 -24.98 -12.42 23.94
C ARG A 709 -23.70 -11.62 23.83
N PHE A 710 -23.31 -11.29 22.60
CA PHE A 710 -22.19 -10.38 22.35
C PHE A 710 -22.35 -9.67 21.01
N ARG A 711 -21.55 -8.62 20.79
CA ARG A 711 -21.52 -7.88 19.53
C ARG A 711 -20.17 -8.08 18.85
N GLY A 712 -20.19 -8.56 17.61
CA GLY A 712 -18.99 -8.99 16.89
C GLY A 712 -18.94 -8.49 15.44
N PHE A 713 -17.73 -8.42 14.88
CA PHE A 713 -17.49 -8.19 13.45
C PHE A 713 -18.06 -9.32 12.58
N HIS A 714 -18.32 -9.05 11.31
CA HIS A 714 -18.64 -10.08 10.34
C HIS A 714 -17.45 -11.02 10.09
N GLY A 715 -17.73 -12.31 9.89
CA GLY A 715 -16.71 -13.33 9.66
C GLY A 715 -16.89 -14.61 10.48
N THR A 716 -15.85 -15.44 10.51
CA THR A 716 -15.88 -16.77 11.12
C THR A 716 -15.40 -16.70 12.56
N TYR A 717 -16.11 -17.39 13.45
CA TYR A 717 -15.82 -17.47 14.88
C TYR A 717 -15.61 -18.91 15.30
N ASN A 718 -14.77 -19.11 16.31
CA ASN A 718 -14.70 -20.32 17.11
C ASN A 718 -15.27 -20.03 18.50
N VAL A 719 -16.17 -20.90 18.96
CA VAL A 719 -16.72 -20.90 20.32
C VAL A 719 -16.12 -22.08 21.06
N GLU A 720 -15.46 -21.79 22.17
CA GLU A 720 -15.06 -22.75 23.17
C GLU A 720 -16.04 -22.67 24.34
N PHE A 721 -16.77 -23.75 24.57
CA PHE A 721 -17.60 -23.91 25.75
C PHE A 721 -16.86 -24.76 26.78
N VAL A 722 -16.87 -24.34 28.05
CA VAL A 722 -16.28 -25.08 29.16
C VAL A 722 -17.27 -25.17 30.31
N SER A 723 -17.62 -26.41 30.66
CA SER A 723 -18.36 -26.81 31.85
C SER A 723 -17.43 -27.59 32.81
N THR A 724 -17.96 -28.03 33.96
CA THR A 724 -17.21 -28.89 34.90
C THR A 724 -16.90 -30.28 34.35
N THR A 725 -17.64 -30.76 33.36
CA THR A 725 -17.54 -32.13 32.85
C THR A 725 -17.13 -32.23 31.39
N GLU A 726 -17.31 -31.15 30.62
CA GLU A 726 -17.09 -31.15 29.17
C GLU A 726 -16.51 -29.83 28.67
N LYS A 727 -15.70 -29.97 27.62
CA LYS A 727 -15.20 -28.87 26.79
C LYS A 727 -15.45 -29.22 25.33
N PHE A 728 -16.07 -28.32 24.57
CA PHE A 728 -16.26 -28.50 23.14
C PHE A 728 -15.98 -27.21 22.37
N ASN A 729 -15.61 -27.38 21.09
CA ASN A 729 -15.34 -26.29 20.17
C ASN A 729 -16.28 -26.38 18.96
N MET A 730 -16.80 -25.25 18.50
CA MET A 730 -17.62 -25.16 17.28
C MET A 730 -17.32 -23.88 16.52
N THR A 731 -17.44 -23.92 15.19
CA THR A 731 -17.32 -22.75 14.34
C THR A 731 -18.67 -22.31 13.77
N PHE A 732 -18.83 -21.01 13.58
CA PHE A 732 -19.99 -20.42 12.92
C PHE A 732 -19.59 -19.15 12.14
N VAL A 733 -20.42 -18.75 11.18
CA VAL A 733 -20.19 -17.57 10.34
C VAL A 733 -21.22 -16.50 10.66
N VAL A 734 -20.74 -15.28 10.84
CA VAL A 734 -21.54 -14.07 11.05
C VAL A 734 -21.55 -13.29 9.75
N ASP A 735 -22.64 -13.41 9.00
CA ASP A 735 -22.83 -12.69 7.74
C ASP A 735 -23.20 -11.22 7.97
N GLN A 736 -23.05 -10.40 6.93
CA GLN A 736 -23.56 -9.04 6.91
C GLN A 736 -25.10 -9.04 7.04
N GLY A 737 -25.66 -8.08 7.78
CA GLY A 737 -27.11 -7.93 7.90
C GLY A 737 -27.55 -7.03 9.06
N LYS A 738 -28.84 -6.66 9.09
CA LYS A 738 -29.44 -5.87 10.17
C LYS A 738 -30.01 -6.78 11.26
N GLY A 739 -29.93 -6.32 12.52
CA GLY A 739 -30.53 -7.01 13.68
C GLY A 739 -29.71 -8.19 14.24
N SER A 740 -30.24 -8.79 15.31
CA SER A 740 -29.60 -9.91 16.00
C SER A 740 -29.57 -11.18 15.16
N ARG A 741 -28.45 -11.91 15.18
CA ARG A 741 -28.36 -13.27 14.63
C ARG A 741 -28.38 -14.29 15.74
N GLU A 742 -29.25 -15.28 15.61
CA GLU A 742 -29.33 -16.41 16.53
C GLU A 742 -28.61 -17.62 15.94
N PHE A 743 -27.83 -18.30 16.76
CA PHE A 743 -27.19 -19.56 16.41
C PHE A 743 -27.59 -20.63 17.43
N PRO A 744 -28.40 -21.63 17.04
CA PRO A 744 -28.70 -22.76 17.90
C PRO A 744 -27.45 -23.64 18.00
N LEU A 745 -27.02 -23.95 19.23
CA LEU A 745 -25.92 -24.86 19.51
C LEU A 745 -26.47 -26.22 20.02
N PRO A 746 -25.91 -27.35 19.56
CA PRO A 746 -26.44 -28.68 19.86
C PRO A 746 -26.45 -28.99 21.37
N CYS A 747 -27.43 -29.79 21.79
CA CYS A 747 -27.62 -30.22 23.18
C CYS A 747 -26.40 -30.96 23.76
N ILE A 748 -26.07 -30.62 25.00
CA ILE A 748 -25.28 -31.47 25.89
C ILE A 748 -26.26 -32.44 26.55
N ARG A 749 -26.14 -33.75 26.31
CA ARG A 749 -26.78 -34.73 27.19
C ARG A 749 -25.89 -34.86 28.42
N PHE A 750 -26.39 -34.43 29.58
CA PHE A 750 -25.84 -34.87 30.86
C PHE A 750 -26.06 -36.39 30.95
N MET A 751 -25.08 -37.19 30.53
CA MET A 751 -25.14 -38.62 30.79
C MET A 751 -24.89 -38.83 32.29
N SER A 752 -25.97 -39.04 33.04
CA SER A 752 -25.83 -39.60 34.38
C SER A 752 -25.12 -40.95 34.28
N LYS A 753 -24.26 -41.28 35.25
CA LYS A 753 -23.52 -42.55 35.33
C LYS A 753 -24.38 -43.83 35.31
N LYS A 754 -25.70 -43.74 35.18
CA LYS A 754 -26.62 -44.88 35.13
C LYS A 754 -27.07 -45.32 33.72
N ASP A 755 -26.81 -44.55 32.66
CA ASP A 755 -27.27 -44.91 31.31
C ASP A 755 -26.20 -45.59 30.42
N GLN A 756 -25.18 -46.21 31.02
CA GLN A 756 -24.34 -47.19 30.31
C GLN A 756 -25.05 -48.55 30.21
N CYS A 757 -26.18 -48.59 29.53
CA CYS A 757 -26.76 -49.79 28.92
C CYS A 757 -28.05 -49.39 28.21
N LEU A 758 -27.99 -49.18 26.87
CA LEU A 758 -28.97 -49.63 25.87
C LEU A 758 -28.87 -48.83 24.56
N LYS A 759 -28.49 -49.56 23.49
CA LYS A 759 -28.80 -49.36 22.06
C LYS A 759 -28.24 -48.11 21.35
N ILE A 760 -27.10 -48.32 20.68
CA ILE A 760 -26.86 -47.76 19.34
C ILE A 760 -27.51 -48.74 18.34
N SER A 761 -28.65 -48.39 17.78
CA SER A 761 -29.21 -49.06 16.61
C SER A 761 -28.75 -48.35 15.36
N TRP A 762 -27.92 -49.03 14.58
CA TRP A 762 -27.54 -48.68 13.22
C TRP A 762 -28.77 -48.75 12.30
N ILE A 763 -28.95 -47.74 11.45
CA ILE A 763 -29.79 -47.87 10.26
C ILE A 763 -28.97 -48.63 9.23
N SER A 764 -29.49 -49.78 8.86
CA SER A 764 -29.06 -50.64 7.75
C SER A 764 -29.29 -49.94 6.40
N LEU A 765 -28.27 -49.95 5.55
CA LEU A 765 -28.45 -49.95 4.09
C LEU A 765 -28.56 -51.42 3.64
N PRO A 766 -29.37 -51.77 2.62
CA PRO A 766 -29.46 -53.14 2.14
C PRO A 766 -28.20 -53.56 1.39
N ASP A 767 -27.65 -54.68 1.85
CA ASP A 767 -26.92 -55.77 1.19
C ASP A 767 -26.46 -55.62 -0.28
N ASP A 768 -25.14 -55.71 -0.44
CA ASP A 768 -24.38 -56.66 -1.28
C ASP A 768 -23.00 -56.01 -1.52
N GLY A 769 -21.87 -56.44 -0.96
CA GLY A 769 -21.31 -57.79 -0.95
C GLY A 769 -19.77 -57.64 -0.95
N VAL A 770 -19.12 -58.31 0.00
CA VAL A 770 -17.69 -58.71 0.02
C VAL A 770 -16.61 -57.64 0.29
N LYS A 771 -15.91 -57.85 1.42
CA LYS A 771 -14.67 -57.21 1.88
C LYS A 771 -13.46 -57.63 1.04
N ILE A 772 -12.46 -56.76 0.87
CA ILE A 772 -11.02 -57.01 1.06
C ILE A 772 -10.34 -55.67 1.35
N ALA A 773 -9.49 -55.63 2.38
CA ALA A 773 -8.58 -54.52 2.68
C ALA A 773 -7.14 -54.99 2.43
N ILE A 774 -6.38 -54.36 1.51
CA ILE A 774 -4.91 -54.44 1.47
C ILE A 774 -4.31 -53.16 0.81
N GLY A 775 -3.47 -52.44 1.57
CA GLY A 775 -2.10 -52.12 1.14
C GLY A 775 -1.77 -50.86 0.30
N LYS A 776 -0.89 -50.05 0.90
CA LYS A 776 -0.01 -49.01 0.35
C LYS A 776 0.64 -49.27 -1.03
N ASN A 777 0.83 -48.15 -1.74
CA ASN A 777 1.96 -47.75 -2.59
C ASN A 777 2.13 -48.27 -4.05
N LEU A 778 2.48 -47.28 -4.90
CA LEU A 778 3.36 -47.27 -6.09
C LEU A 778 2.80 -47.37 -7.54
N PHE A 779 3.18 -46.33 -8.31
CA PHE A 779 3.46 -46.14 -9.74
C PHE A 779 2.42 -46.26 -10.88
N MET A 780 2.44 -45.18 -11.68
CA MET A 780 2.24 -45.00 -13.13
C MET A 780 1.77 -46.18 -14.00
N LEU A 781 0.77 -45.90 -14.86
CA LEU A 781 0.91 -45.83 -16.33
C LEU A 781 -0.48 -45.62 -16.98
N ALA A 782 -0.57 -44.67 -17.91
CA ALA A 782 -1.62 -44.61 -18.94
C ALA A 782 -1.33 -45.70 -20.01
N PRO A 783 -2.28 -46.18 -20.84
CA PRO A 783 -3.04 -45.35 -21.78
C PRO A 783 -4.51 -45.77 -22.09
N SER A 784 -5.25 -44.84 -22.69
CA SER A 784 -6.46 -45.00 -23.54
C SER A 784 -6.16 -45.85 -24.80
N PRO A 785 -7.11 -46.38 -25.62
CA PRO A 785 -8.34 -45.71 -26.11
C PRO A 785 -9.58 -46.63 -26.38
N GLY A 786 -10.72 -46.04 -26.76
CA GLY A 786 -11.87 -46.81 -27.25
C GLY A 786 -13.13 -45.96 -27.50
N GLU A 787 -13.42 -45.73 -28.77
CA GLU A 787 -14.49 -44.94 -29.37
C GLU A 787 -15.93 -45.42 -29.08
N ALA A 788 -16.89 -44.48 -29.09
CA ALA A 788 -18.18 -44.68 -29.75
C ALA A 788 -18.84 -43.32 -30.06
N GLN A 789 -18.91 -42.99 -31.35
CA GLN A 789 -19.79 -41.97 -31.92
C GLN A 789 -21.22 -42.53 -32.07
N PHE A 790 -22.25 -41.70 -31.88
CA PHE A 790 -23.38 -41.55 -32.81
C PHE A 790 -24.12 -40.23 -32.55
N SER A 791 -24.51 -39.58 -33.63
CA SER A 791 -25.10 -38.23 -33.76
C SER A 791 -26.59 -38.33 -34.20
N PRO A 792 -27.26 -37.29 -34.76
CA PRO A 792 -28.15 -36.36 -34.03
C PRO A 792 -29.59 -36.27 -34.61
N LEU A 793 -30.51 -35.57 -33.93
CA LEU A 793 -31.76 -34.97 -34.45
C LEU A 793 -32.20 -33.90 -33.41
N GLY A 794 -32.33 -32.61 -33.71
CA GLY A 794 -33.37 -31.97 -34.55
C GLY A 794 -34.46 -31.39 -33.64
N SER A 795 -34.34 -30.14 -33.16
CA SER A 795 -34.95 -28.91 -33.70
C SER A 795 -36.34 -28.52 -33.12
N VAL A 796 -36.37 -27.34 -32.48
CA VAL A 796 -37.39 -26.27 -32.56
C VAL A 796 -38.77 -26.49 -31.91
N LEU A 797 -39.10 -25.65 -30.91
CA LEU A 797 -40.23 -24.70 -30.97
C LEU A 797 -40.19 -23.65 -29.84
N LYS A 798 -40.67 -22.47 -30.23
CA LYS A 798 -40.65 -21.14 -29.59
C LYS A 798 -41.94 -20.90 -28.77
N THR A 799 -41.79 -20.34 -27.55
CA THR A 799 -42.55 -19.23 -26.85
C THR A 799 -44.10 -19.15 -26.88
N PRO A 800 -44.78 -18.21 -26.14
CA PRO A 800 -44.54 -17.53 -24.84
C PRO A 800 -45.83 -17.35 -23.94
N LEU A 801 -45.73 -16.49 -22.91
CA LEU A 801 -46.77 -15.71 -22.16
C LEU A 801 -47.50 -16.43 -20.99
N HIS A 802 -47.86 -15.81 -19.85
CA HIS A 802 -48.11 -14.40 -19.48
C HIS A 802 -47.92 -14.14 -17.96
N GLN A 803 -47.47 -12.91 -17.67
CA GLN A 803 -47.80 -11.95 -16.58
C GLN A 803 -48.69 -12.36 -15.38
N THR A 804 -48.23 -11.99 -14.17
CA THR A 804 -48.68 -10.78 -13.45
C THR A 804 -47.57 -10.24 -12.56
#